data_AF-A0A7Y5UZD5-F1
#
_entry.id   AF-A0A7Y5UZD5-F1
#
_cell.length_a   1.000
_cell.length_b   1.000
_cell.length_c   1.000
_cell.angle_alpha   90.00
_cell.angle_beta   90.00
_cell.angle_gamma   90.00
#
_symmetry.space_group_name_H-M   'P 1'
#
loop_
_entity.id
_entity.type
_entity.pdbx_description
1 polymer ?
#
loop_
_entity_poly.entity_id
_entity_poly.type
_entity_poly.pdbx_seq_one_letter_code
_entity_poly.pdbx_strand_id
1 'polypeptide(L)'
;MTDLSSLPPMSSPTGGLNHAARRAESRSGKPVGPQFGRALNYLILFVGATIMLFPLLWMFTSSFKPEWQILAQPPIWIPSTWIHAQAGSTTQEFPLWWAVNPDGEREEVLKVGVRRFTTVIDVSQMPELIAAPADRLSDAQPTAMDSVTFNVRTLTLDDGTTRQVVAIARDGENLVVAAVDDLRKIAAIRPLDEVNAGKRANVEIGGYRLQARELEEEGVTLLALGPESELTVVAPQEVASAAVLVPAEAVEEAGLAPFGSTELPVYTLADHPEAEKYVLLSAESWQPIIDLEQARASGFTVENSALSASELRTVNGTPDMPVATAGMEDGSQREVVLLVETSALTFVIPVDEATTLRLTPLGKLAQPFVANLDGVSVSYRDDYVEGDQRHAIAIVSERRDMALIAPQAVVEQAFDVPSESLSAVLTPNFSLQNYVDALSKDLGGATFFTFFRNSGLLVLLNLIGHFLSVTLVAYAFARLRAPGKNFLFMVLLSTMMLPFPVMLIPTFEIFQKLGMINTLWPLFVRSFFGNAFLIFLLRQFFMAIPMELEEAARIDGATTLQVLVRVILPLSAPALATVGIFTFWWTWNSFFEPYVYLSSPQQYTVSLGLAFFKGQYNTSFHLLMAASMVVILPIILIFFFAQRYFIEGIQLTGLKG
;
A
#
# COMPACT_ATOMS: atom_id res chain seq x y z
N MET A 1 75.24 41.79 -58.62
CA MET A 1 76.19 42.89 -58.82
C MET A 1 76.26 43.70 -57.54
N THR A 2 77.46 43.75 -56.98
CA THR A 2 78.00 44.57 -55.88
C THR A 2 77.65 46.07 -55.96
N ASP A 3 77.39 46.74 -54.82
CA ASP A 3 78.31 47.66 -54.09
C ASP A 3 77.60 48.19 -52.82
N LEU A 4 78.13 48.09 -51.58
CA LEU A 4 79.02 49.03 -50.84
C LEU A 4 78.58 50.51 -51.00
N SER A 5 78.48 51.38 -49.99
CA SER A 5 79.14 51.46 -48.69
C SER A 5 78.48 52.55 -47.82
N SER A 6 78.75 52.46 -46.52
CA SER A 6 78.53 53.45 -45.46
C SER A 6 77.14 53.40 -44.80
N LEU A 7 77.04 52.81 -43.61
CA LEU A 7 77.43 53.42 -42.35
C LEU A 7 77.19 52.45 -41.17
N PRO A 8 78.08 52.43 -40.18
CA PRO A 8 77.95 51.67 -38.94
C PRO A 8 77.53 52.63 -37.78
N PRO A 9 77.60 52.25 -36.49
CA PRO A 9 76.73 51.31 -35.80
C PRO A 9 76.32 51.85 -34.38
N MET A 10 75.86 50.95 -33.50
CA MET A 10 75.90 50.98 -32.02
C MET A 10 74.74 51.57 -31.18
N SER A 11 74.11 50.64 -30.44
CA SER A 11 73.68 50.61 -29.02
C SER A 11 73.11 51.85 -28.28
N SER A 12 71.86 51.65 -27.80
CA SER A 12 71.20 52.02 -26.51
C SER A 12 71.35 53.45 -25.94
N PRO A 13 70.27 54.11 -25.46
CA PRO A 13 69.64 53.72 -24.18
C PRO A 13 68.14 54.08 -23.96
N THR A 14 67.59 53.49 -22.89
CA THR A 14 66.60 54.05 -21.94
C THR A 14 65.34 54.80 -22.41
N GLY A 15 64.21 54.35 -21.86
CA GLY A 15 63.42 55.21 -20.97
C GLY A 15 62.51 56.23 -21.66
N GLY A 16 61.23 55.87 -21.74
CA GLY A 16 60.16 56.81 -22.06
C GLY A 16 59.33 56.27 -23.20
N LEU A 17 58.12 55.85 -22.87
CA LEU A 17 56.88 55.85 -23.67
C LEU A 17 55.89 54.79 -23.13
N ASN A 18 55.73 54.74 -21.81
CA ASN A 18 54.75 53.87 -21.14
C ASN A 18 53.34 54.48 -21.05
N HIS A 19 53.01 55.53 -21.83
CA HIS A 19 51.71 56.19 -21.74
C HIS A 19 50.83 56.15 -23.00
N ALA A 20 51.31 55.63 -24.13
CA ALA A 20 50.50 55.56 -25.36
C ALA A 20 50.02 54.14 -25.74
N ALA A 21 50.61 53.07 -25.19
CA ALA A 21 50.27 51.69 -25.53
C ALA A 21 49.26 51.01 -24.59
N ARG A 22 48.52 51.77 -23.76
CA ARG A 22 47.48 51.22 -22.86
C ARG A 22 46.04 51.48 -23.31
N ARG A 23 45.81 51.95 -24.54
CA ARG A 23 44.47 52.29 -25.04
C ARG A 23 44.02 51.59 -26.33
N ALA A 24 44.74 50.57 -26.81
CA ALA A 24 44.42 49.88 -28.06
C ALA A 24 44.31 48.33 -27.95
N GLU A 25 44.05 47.78 -26.76
CA GLU A 25 43.73 46.34 -26.57
C GLU A 25 42.42 46.10 -25.79
N SER A 26 41.52 47.09 -25.75
CA SER A 26 40.23 46.99 -25.07
C SER A 26 39.07 46.96 -26.07
N ARG A 27 39.04 45.95 -26.93
CA ARG A 27 37.83 45.56 -27.70
C ARG A 27 37.94 44.17 -28.32
N SER A 28 38.47 43.21 -27.56
CA SER A 28 38.13 41.80 -27.78
C SER A 28 36.81 41.54 -27.06
N GLY A 29 35.71 41.46 -27.81
CA GLY A 29 34.42 41.03 -27.27
C GLY A 29 34.60 39.73 -26.49
N LYS A 30 34.14 39.71 -25.24
CA LYS A 30 34.02 38.47 -24.47
C LYS A 30 33.17 37.50 -25.33
N PRO A 31 33.58 36.25 -25.54
CA PRO A 31 32.72 35.29 -26.22
C PRO A 31 31.54 35.04 -25.29
N VAL A 32 30.40 35.68 -25.58
CA VAL A 32 29.13 35.37 -24.95
C VAL A 32 28.57 34.16 -25.70
N GLY A 33 28.86 32.96 -25.18
CA GLY A 33 28.31 31.70 -25.69
C GLY A 33 28.49 30.56 -24.67
N PRO A 34 27.45 29.74 -24.43
CA PRO A 34 26.07 30.12 -24.20
C PRO A 34 25.74 29.89 -22.71
N GLN A 35 25.27 30.91 -21.99
CA GLN A 35 24.70 30.71 -20.65
C GLN A 35 23.59 29.64 -20.65
N PHE A 36 22.96 29.45 -21.81
CA PHE A 36 22.02 28.37 -22.12
C PHE A 36 22.57 26.96 -21.84
N GLY A 37 23.84 26.67 -22.15
CA GLY A 37 24.42 25.34 -21.91
C GLY A 37 24.59 25.02 -20.42
N ARG A 38 24.96 26.03 -19.61
CA ARG A 38 25.03 25.87 -18.15
C ARG A 38 23.65 25.81 -17.52
N ALA A 39 22.72 26.63 -18.00
CA ALA A 39 21.33 26.60 -17.56
C ALA A 39 20.68 25.24 -17.86
N LEU A 40 20.93 24.68 -19.05
CA LEU A 40 20.47 23.35 -19.44
C LEU A 40 21.08 22.25 -18.55
N ASN A 41 22.38 22.32 -18.27
CA ASN A 41 23.02 21.36 -17.36
C ASN A 41 22.45 21.44 -15.94
N TYR A 42 22.23 22.65 -15.41
CA TYR A 42 21.60 22.81 -14.10
C TYR A 42 20.14 22.34 -14.10
N LEU A 43 19.40 22.56 -15.18
CA LEU A 43 18.05 22.03 -15.34
C LEU A 43 18.05 20.50 -15.32
N ILE A 44 18.94 19.86 -16.08
CA ILE A 44 19.06 18.39 -16.11
C ILE A 44 19.45 17.86 -14.73
N LEU A 45 20.43 18.48 -14.07
CA LEU A 45 20.84 18.10 -12.71
C LEU A 45 19.72 18.30 -11.69
N PHE A 46 18.95 19.38 -11.81
CA PHE A 46 17.82 19.66 -10.94
C PHE A 46 16.72 18.63 -11.13
N VAL A 47 16.30 18.37 -12.38
CA VAL A 47 15.29 17.34 -12.70
C VAL A 47 15.77 15.97 -12.22
N GLY A 48 17.02 15.61 -12.48
CA GLY A 48 17.62 14.37 -11.99
C GLY A 48 17.59 14.27 -10.46
N ALA A 49 17.96 15.34 -9.76
CA ALA A 49 17.92 15.40 -8.30
C ALA A 49 16.49 15.30 -7.76
N THR A 50 15.51 15.98 -8.38
CA THR A 50 14.10 15.89 -7.98
C THR A 50 13.56 14.47 -8.13
N ILE A 51 13.85 13.79 -9.24
CA ILE A 51 13.45 12.39 -9.46
C ILE A 51 14.10 11.48 -8.41
N MET A 52 15.39 11.68 -8.10
CA MET A 52 16.08 10.87 -7.09
C MET A 52 15.60 11.13 -5.66
N LEU A 53 15.19 12.36 -5.34
CA LEU A 53 14.69 12.73 -4.01
C LEU A 53 13.22 12.36 -3.80
N PHE A 54 12.47 12.12 -4.88
CA PHE A 54 11.05 11.82 -4.80
C PHE A 54 10.72 10.65 -3.85
N PRO A 55 11.37 9.46 -3.94
CA PRO A 55 11.08 8.36 -3.02
C PRO A 55 11.39 8.71 -1.56
N LEU A 56 12.42 9.51 -1.31
CA LEU A 56 12.81 9.92 0.04
C LEU A 56 11.81 10.92 0.63
N LEU A 57 11.30 11.85 -0.19
CA LEU A 57 10.25 12.78 0.21
C LEU A 57 8.93 12.05 0.46
N TRP A 58 8.58 11.09 -0.39
CA TRP A 58 7.40 10.24 -0.17
C TRP A 58 7.53 9.43 1.12
N MET A 59 8.67 8.79 1.36
CA MET A 59 8.96 8.04 2.58
C MET A 59 8.90 8.93 3.83
N PHE A 60 9.47 10.13 3.75
CA PHE A 60 9.44 11.11 4.86
C PHE A 60 8.03 11.57 5.19
N THR A 61 7.19 11.89 4.19
CA THR A 61 5.80 12.27 4.49
C THR A 61 5.01 11.08 5.01
N SER A 62 5.17 9.91 4.39
CA SER A 62 4.42 8.70 4.74
C SER A 62 4.76 8.13 6.10
N SER A 63 5.95 8.41 6.65
CA SER A 63 6.29 8.00 8.02
C SER A 63 5.46 8.68 9.10
N PHE A 64 4.80 9.80 8.80
CA PHE A 64 3.86 10.48 9.72
C PHE A 64 2.39 10.17 9.42
N LYS A 65 2.10 9.46 8.31
CA LYS A 65 0.73 9.18 7.86
C LYS A 65 0.20 7.89 8.53
N PRO A 66 -1.11 7.81 8.82
CA PRO A 66 -1.77 6.54 9.10
C PRO A 66 -1.80 5.67 7.84
N GLU A 67 -1.98 4.36 8.02
CA GLU A 67 -1.90 3.37 6.92
C GLU A 67 -2.86 3.66 5.76
N TRP A 68 -4.11 4.00 6.07
CA TRP A 68 -5.14 4.30 5.08
C TRP A 68 -4.76 5.50 4.18
N GLN A 69 -4.03 6.48 4.73
CA GLN A 69 -3.65 7.69 4.00
C GLN A 69 -2.51 7.44 3.00
N ILE A 70 -1.67 6.43 3.24
CA ILE A 70 -0.55 6.08 2.35
C ILE A 70 -1.06 5.49 1.03
N LEU A 71 -2.18 4.77 1.07
CA LEU A 71 -2.79 4.11 -0.09
C LEU A 71 -3.95 4.92 -0.71
N ALA A 72 -4.23 6.11 -0.18
CA ALA A 72 -5.31 6.97 -0.66
C ALA A 72 -5.10 7.39 -2.13
N GLN A 73 -6.21 7.42 -2.88
CA GLN A 73 -6.27 7.89 -4.27
C GLN A 73 -7.29 9.03 -4.35
N PRO A 74 -6.89 10.27 -4.70
CA PRO A 74 -5.53 10.70 -5.05
C PRO A 74 -4.56 10.74 -3.84
N PRO A 75 -3.22 10.71 -4.08
CA PRO A 75 -2.23 10.73 -3.01
C PRO A 75 -2.31 11.98 -2.13
N ILE A 76 -2.42 11.78 -0.81
CA ILE A 76 -2.42 12.89 0.14
C ILE A 76 -0.98 13.18 0.57
N TRP A 77 -0.47 14.38 0.26
CA TRP A 77 0.94 14.73 0.48
C TRP A 77 1.25 15.10 1.92
N ILE A 78 0.39 15.92 2.52
CA ILE A 78 0.57 16.41 3.88
C ILE A 78 -0.10 15.42 4.83
N PRO A 79 0.62 14.87 5.82
CA PRO A 79 0.03 14.03 6.85
C PRO A 79 -1.17 14.73 7.48
N SER A 80 -2.31 14.03 7.51
CA SER A 80 -3.56 14.64 7.93
C SER A 80 -4.49 13.61 8.54
N THR A 81 -5.21 14.02 9.56
CA THR A 81 -6.24 13.21 10.20
C THR A 81 -7.62 13.70 9.82
N TRP A 82 -8.59 12.80 9.88
CA TRP A 82 -10.00 13.14 9.75
C TRP A 82 -10.41 14.14 10.81
N ILE A 83 -11.16 15.16 10.42
CA ILE A 83 -11.98 15.88 11.38
C ILE A 83 -13.13 14.96 11.72
N HIS A 84 -13.35 14.75 13.02
CA HIS A 84 -14.49 14.00 13.48
C HIS A 84 -15.49 14.95 14.14
N ALA A 85 -16.77 14.61 14.03
CA ALA A 85 -17.84 15.17 14.83
C ALA A 85 -18.39 14.11 15.76
N GLN A 86 -18.83 14.53 16.94
CA GLN A 86 -19.63 13.69 17.83
C GLN A 86 -21.10 13.79 17.41
N ALA A 87 -21.75 12.65 17.23
CA ALA A 87 -23.19 12.60 17.05
C ALA A 87 -23.86 12.64 18.43
N GLY A 88 -24.63 13.67 18.74
CA GLY A 88 -25.35 13.79 20.00
C GLY A 88 -24.45 13.73 21.23
N SER A 89 -24.91 12.98 22.24
CA SER A 89 -24.14 12.65 23.44
C SER A 89 -23.34 11.36 23.31
N THR A 90 -23.14 10.84 22.09
CA THR A 90 -22.40 9.59 21.89
C THR A 90 -20.91 9.78 22.17
N THR A 91 -20.27 8.73 22.68
CA THR A 91 -18.81 8.67 22.84
C THR A 91 -18.09 8.32 21.53
N GLN A 92 -18.85 8.00 20.48
CA GLN A 92 -18.32 7.62 19.18
C GLN A 92 -18.18 8.85 18.28
N GLU A 93 -16.99 8.99 17.70
CA GLU A 93 -16.65 10.06 16.77
C GLU A 93 -16.80 9.57 15.33
N PHE A 94 -17.41 10.40 14.47
CA PHE A 94 -17.67 10.10 13.07
C PHE A 94 -16.92 11.06 12.15
N PRO A 95 -16.29 10.55 11.06
CA PRO A 95 -15.55 11.40 10.14
C PRO A 95 -16.46 12.35 9.36
N LEU A 96 -16.03 13.59 9.21
CA LEU A 96 -16.71 14.60 8.39
C LEU A 96 -16.25 14.56 6.92
N TRP A 97 -17.17 14.90 6.04
CA TRP A 97 -17.00 14.95 4.60
C TRP A 97 -17.51 16.28 4.06
N TRP A 98 -17.06 16.65 2.88
CA TRP A 98 -17.67 17.71 2.11
C TRP A 98 -18.62 17.12 1.09
N ALA A 99 -19.83 17.66 1.04
CA ALA A 99 -20.81 17.40 -0.02
C ALA A 99 -21.29 18.73 -0.63
N VAL A 100 -21.90 18.63 -1.80
CA VAL A 100 -22.63 19.74 -2.43
C VAL A 100 -24.10 19.50 -2.18
N ASN A 101 -24.77 20.45 -1.53
CA ASN A 101 -26.19 20.37 -1.26
C ASN A 101 -27.03 20.63 -2.53
N PRO A 102 -28.36 20.42 -2.51
CA PRO A 102 -29.22 20.64 -3.67
C PRO A 102 -29.18 22.07 -4.24
N ASP A 103 -28.81 23.07 -3.43
CA ASP A 103 -28.66 24.46 -3.84
C ASP A 103 -27.31 24.76 -4.52
N GLY A 104 -26.40 23.77 -4.57
CA GLY A 104 -25.08 23.88 -5.19
C GLY A 104 -24.00 24.42 -4.26
N GLU A 105 -24.28 24.58 -2.97
CA GLU A 105 -23.32 25.05 -1.96
C GLU A 105 -22.57 23.88 -1.33
N ARG A 106 -21.28 24.10 -1.00
CA ARG A 106 -20.43 23.09 -0.38
C ARG A 106 -20.51 23.21 1.14
N GLU A 107 -20.82 22.12 1.83
CA GLU A 107 -21.03 22.08 3.28
C GLU A 107 -20.35 20.87 3.93
N GLU A 108 -20.02 21.00 5.23
CA GLU A 108 -19.51 19.91 6.05
C GLU A 108 -20.68 19.01 6.45
N VAL A 109 -20.61 17.75 6.02
CA VAL A 109 -21.64 16.76 6.23
C VAL A 109 -21.10 15.53 6.93
N LEU A 110 -21.99 14.88 7.66
CA LEU A 110 -21.76 13.57 8.25
C LEU A 110 -22.46 12.53 7.38
N LYS A 111 -21.80 11.39 7.17
CA LYS A 111 -22.43 10.23 6.54
C LYS A 111 -23.43 9.65 7.52
N VAL A 112 -24.71 9.86 7.26
CA VAL A 112 -25.78 9.40 8.12
C VAL A 112 -26.34 8.06 7.65
N GLY A 113 -26.09 7.64 6.42
CA GLY A 113 -26.42 6.27 6.03
C GLY A 113 -26.07 5.98 4.60
N VAL A 114 -26.36 4.77 4.17
CA VAL A 114 -26.36 4.40 2.77
C VAL A 114 -27.77 4.01 2.37
N ARG A 115 -28.26 4.59 1.27
CA ARG A 115 -29.50 4.17 0.64
C ARG A 115 -29.16 3.44 -0.65
N ARG A 116 -29.70 2.23 -0.76
CA ARG A 116 -29.60 1.42 -1.97
C ARG A 116 -30.68 1.87 -2.93
N PHE A 117 -30.25 2.20 -4.13
CA PHE A 117 -31.15 2.38 -5.26
C PHE A 117 -30.92 1.24 -6.23
N THR A 118 -31.97 0.74 -6.86
CA THR A 118 -31.84 -0.27 -7.90
C THR A 118 -32.33 0.27 -9.23
N THR A 119 -31.74 -0.22 -10.31
CA THR A 119 -32.29 0.02 -11.63
C THR A 119 -33.48 -0.90 -11.82
N VAL A 120 -34.65 -0.33 -12.02
CA VAL A 120 -35.88 -1.03 -12.35
C VAL A 120 -36.17 -0.90 -13.83
N ILE A 121 -36.89 -1.89 -14.37
CA ILE A 121 -37.45 -1.85 -15.71
C ILE A 121 -38.95 -2.06 -15.63
N ASP A 122 -39.69 -1.23 -16.36
CA ASP A 122 -41.11 -1.46 -16.61
C ASP A 122 -41.29 -2.71 -17.46
N VAL A 123 -41.81 -3.75 -16.83
CA VAL A 123 -42.01 -5.07 -17.42
C VAL A 123 -42.98 -5.03 -18.60
N SER A 124 -43.92 -4.08 -18.61
CA SER A 124 -44.91 -3.95 -19.69
C SER A 124 -44.29 -3.57 -21.03
N GLN A 125 -43.05 -3.05 -21.02
CA GLN A 125 -42.33 -2.56 -22.19
C GLN A 125 -41.09 -3.41 -22.53
N MET A 126 -40.99 -4.61 -21.96
CA MET A 126 -39.78 -5.42 -22.02
C MET A 126 -39.49 -5.94 -23.44
N PRO A 127 -38.23 -5.85 -23.92
CA PRO A 127 -37.85 -6.33 -25.25
C PRO A 127 -37.74 -7.87 -25.32
N GLU A 128 -37.51 -8.38 -26.52
CA GLU A 128 -37.27 -9.81 -26.76
C GLU A 128 -36.02 -10.30 -26.00
N LEU A 129 -36.14 -11.44 -25.33
CA LEU A 129 -35.09 -12.07 -24.53
C LEU A 129 -34.32 -13.10 -25.34
N ILE A 130 -33.01 -13.16 -25.13
CA ILE A 130 -32.09 -14.07 -25.82
C ILE A 130 -31.47 -15.01 -24.79
N ALA A 131 -31.60 -16.32 -24.98
CA ALA A 131 -30.82 -17.28 -24.20
C ALA A 131 -29.40 -17.36 -24.76
N ALA A 132 -28.41 -17.02 -23.95
CA ALA A 132 -27.01 -16.97 -24.31
C ALA A 132 -26.17 -17.94 -23.45
N PRO A 133 -25.42 -18.87 -24.06
CA PRO A 133 -24.44 -19.70 -23.35
C PRO A 133 -23.40 -18.85 -22.60
N ALA A 134 -23.07 -19.28 -21.38
CA ALA A 134 -22.14 -18.54 -20.52
C ALA A 134 -20.73 -18.39 -21.12
N ASP A 135 -20.27 -19.36 -21.92
CA ASP A 135 -18.97 -19.34 -22.60
C ASP A 135 -18.89 -18.31 -23.75
N ARG A 136 -20.02 -17.77 -24.20
CA ARG A 136 -20.11 -16.73 -25.23
C ARG A 136 -20.24 -15.31 -24.69
N LEU A 137 -20.27 -15.16 -23.37
CA LEU A 137 -20.44 -13.89 -22.68
C LEU A 137 -19.12 -13.46 -22.01
N SER A 138 -18.80 -12.18 -22.12
CA SER A 138 -17.71 -11.60 -21.32
C SER A 138 -18.08 -11.51 -19.84
N ASP A 139 -17.08 -11.24 -19.00
CA ASP A 139 -17.32 -10.77 -17.64
C ASP A 139 -18.14 -9.48 -17.65
N ALA A 140 -18.96 -9.30 -16.62
CA ALA A 140 -19.80 -8.12 -16.48
C ALA A 140 -18.96 -6.89 -16.12
N GLN A 141 -19.27 -5.76 -16.75
CA GLN A 141 -18.66 -4.46 -16.46
C GLN A 141 -19.75 -3.46 -16.04
N PRO A 142 -19.69 -2.90 -14.83
CA PRO A 142 -20.58 -1.81 -14.42
C PRO A 142 -20.39 -0.62 -15.36
N THR A 143 -21.43 -0.27 -16.09
CA THR A 143 -21.40 0.78 -17.10
C THR A 143 -22.52 1.78 -16.82
N ALA A 144 -22.15 3.00 -16.46
CA ALA A 144 -23.08 4.10 -16.29
C ALA A 144 -23.58 4.58 -17.66
N MET A 145 -24.90 4.70 -17.81
CA MET A 145 -25.59 5.16 -19.00
C MET A 145 -26.71 6.11 -18.57
N ASP A 146 -26.56 7.39 -18.90
CA ASP A 146 -27.41 8.47 -18.40
C ASP A 146 -27.47 8.47 -16.85
N SER A 147 -28.66 8.30 -16.27
CA SER A 147 -28.85 8.18 -14.82
C SER A 147 -28.78 6.74 -14.31
N VAL A 148 -28.61 5.74 -15.17
CA VAL A 148 -28.76 4.31 -14.83
C VAL A 148 -27.44 3.56 -14.98
N THR A 149 -27.12 2.64 -14.06
CA THR A 149 -25.94 1.77 -14.18
C THR A 149 -26.35 0.34 -14.50
N PHE A 150 -25.84 -0.23 -15.59
CA PHE A 150 -26.06 -1.63 -15.96
C PHE A 150 -24.79 -2.47 -15.80
N ASN A 151 -24.96 -3.75 -15.49
CA ASN A 151 -23.89 -4.74 -15.58
C ASN A 151 -23.85 -5.28 -17.01
N VAL A 152 -23.05 -4.63 -17.85
CA VAL A 152 -23.02 -4.90 -19.28
C VAL A 152 -22.04 -6.02 -19.59
N ARG A 153 -22.47 -6.96 -20.43
CA ARG A 153 -21.66 -8.04 -20.99
C ARG A 153 -21.61 -7.92 -22.51
N THR A 154 -20.52 -8.39 -23.10
CA THR A 154 -20.42 -8.56 -24.55
C THR A 154 -20.81 -10.00 -24.90
N LEU A 155 -21.91 -10.16 -25.64
CA LEU A 155 -22.34 -11.44 -26.23
C LEU A 155 -21.72 -11.61 -27.61
N THR A 156 -21.12 -12.76 -27.88
CA THR A 156 -20.67 -13.15 -29.23
C THR A 156 -21.72 -14.04 -29.89
N LEU A 157 -22.28 -13.60 -31.02
CA LEU A 157 -23.30 -14.31 -31.80
C LEU A 157 -22.66 -15.36 -32.73
N ASP A 158 -23.47 -16.29 -33.26
CA ASP A 158 -22.99 -17.39 -34.12
C ASP A 158 -22.29 -16.92 -35.41
N ASP A 159 -22.61 -15.72 -35.88
CA ASP A 159 -21.97 -15.10 -37.05
C ASP A 159 -20.67 -14.36 -36.70
N GLY A 160 -20.22 -14.42 -35.44
CA GLY A 160 -19.03 -13.75 -34.93
C GLY A 160 -19.22 -12.26 -34.62
N THR A 161 -20.43 -11.71 -34.79
CA THR A 161 -20.73 -10.34 -34.37
C THR A 161 -20.92 -10.25 -32.85
N THR A 162 -20.72 -9.06 -32.29
CA THR A 162 -20.87 -8.84 -30.85
C THR A 162 -22.01 -7.87 -30.54
N ARG A 163 -22.69 -8.12 -29.42
CA ARG A 163 -23.79 -7.26 -28.92
C ARG A 163 -23.60 -6.98 -27.44
N GLN A 164 -23.83 -5.74 -27.02
CA GLN A 164 -23.85 -5.36 -25.62
C GLN A 164 -25.20 -5.78 -25.02
N VAL A 165 -25.15 -6.61 -23.98
CA VAL A 165 -26.32 -7.21 -23.36
C VAL A 165 -26.26 -7.10 -21.84
N VAL A 166 -27.42 -7.15 -21.20
CA VAL A 166 -27.58 -7.24 -19.75
C VAL A 166 -28.26 -8.56 -19.46
N ALA A 167 -27.70 -9.34 -18.54
CA ALA A 167 -28.35 -10.55 -18.06
C ALA A 167 -29.57 -10.16 -17.20
N ILE A 168 -30.69 -10.85 -17.43
CA ILE A 168 -31.98 -10.58 -16.80
C ILE A 168 -32.40 -11.77 -15.93
N ALA A 169 -32.07 -12.98 -16.38
CA ALA A 169 -32.34 -14.20 -15.64
C ALA A 169 -31.33 -15.29 -16.01
N ARG A 170 -31.42 -16.42 -15.30
CA ARG A 170 -30.62 -17.61 -15.56
C ARG A 170 -31.53 -18.79 -15.92
N ASP A 171 -31.14 -19.55 -16.93
CA ASP A 171 -31.81 -20.77 -17.37
C ASP A 171 -30.77 -21.89 -17.51
N GLY A 172 -30.59 -22.66 -16.43
CA GLY A 172 -29.53 -23.67 -16.33
C GLY A 172 -28.13 -23.06 -16.44
N GLU A 173 -27.39 -23.47 -17.49
CA GLU A 173 -26.05 -22.96 -17.83
C GLU A 173 -26.09 -21.71 -18.72
N ASN A 174 -27.26 -21.31 -19.21
CA ASN A 174 -27.43 -20.14 -20.05
C ASN A 174 -27.86 -18.92 -19.21
N LEU A 175 -27.48 -17.73 -19.68
CA LEU A 175 -28.03 -16.47 -19.21
C LEU A 175 -29.08 -15.98 -20.19
N VAL A 176 -30.24 -15.60 -19.67
CA VAL A 176 -31.28 -14.92 -20.44
C VAL A 176 -30.95 -13.44 -20.42
N VAL A 177 -30.64 -12.88 -21.60
CA VAL A 177 -30.11 -11.53 -21.75
C VAL A 177 -31.04 -10.67 -22.61
N ALA A 178 -31.02 -9.35 -22.41
CA ALA A 178 -31.57 -8.38 -23.35
C ALA A 178 -30.53 -7.36 -23.77
N ALA A 179 -30.77 -6.72 -24.91
CA ALA A 179 -29.88 -5.71 -25.44
C ALA A 179 -29.93 -4.41 -24.63
N VAL A 180 -28.76 -3.84 -24.38
CA VAL A 180 -28.62 -2.60 -23.62
C VAL A 180 -29.42 -1.44 -24.23
N ASP A 181 -29.42 -1.31 -25.56
CA ASP A 181 -30.12 -0.22 -26.27
C ASP A 181 -31.64 -0.23 -26.11
N ASP A 182 -32.21 -1.39 -25.79
CA ASP A 182 -33.63 -1.55 -25.56
C ASP A 182 -33.96 -1.29 -24.09
N LEU A 183 -33.14 -1.82 -23.17
CA LEU A 183 -33.30 -1.62 -21.73
C LEU A 183 -33.14 -0.16 -21.31
N ARG A 184 -32.21 0.59 -21.91
CA ARG A 184 -31.98 1.99 -21.52
C ARG A 184 -33.20 2.91 -21.70
N LYS A 185 -34.17 2.55 -22.55
CA LYS A 185 -35.35 3.37 -22.83
C LYS A 185 -36.46 3.20 -21.78
N ILE A 186 -36.41 2.10 -21.06
CA ILE A 186 -37.48 1.63 -20.16
C ILE A 186 -36.96 1.41 -18.73
N ALA A 187 -35.70 1.77 -18.48
CA ALA A 187 -35.06 1.66 -17.18
C ALA A 187 -35.11 2.97 -16.42
N ALA A 188 -35.28 2.86 -15.10
CA ALA A 188 -35.26 3.98 -14.17
C ALA A 188 -34.53 3.58 -12.89
N ILE A 189 -34.04 4.57 -12.13
CA ILE A 189 -33.56 4.34 -10.77
C ILE A 189 -34.72 4.50 -9.79
N ARG A 190 -34.86 3.54 -8.86
CA ARG A 190 -35.81 3.62 -7.74
C ARG A 190 -35.13 3.24 -6.42
N PRO A 191 -35.52 3.85 -5.29
CA PRO A 191 -35.15 3.37 -3.96
C PRO A 191 -35.50 1.89 -3.80
N LEU A 192 -34.56 1.08 -3.29
CA LEU A 192 -34.76 -0.37 -3.18
C LEU A 192 -35.86 -0.75 -2.19
N ASP A 193 -35.99 0.03 -1.12
CA ASP A 193 -37.04 -0.10 -0.10
C ASP A 193 -38.44 0.10 -0.70
N GLU A 194 -38.62 1.11 -1.54
CA GLU A 194 -39.87 1.36 -2.29
C GLU A 194 -40.21 0.19 -3.21
N VAL A 195 -39.24 -0.30 -3.99
CA VAL A 195 -39.42 -1.46 -4.87
C VAL A 195 -39.80 -2.71 -4.06
N ASN A 196 -39.20 -2.91 -2.89
CA ASN A 196 -39.47 -4.06 -2.04
C ASN A 196 -40.82 -4.01 -1.31
N ALA A 197 -41.34 -2.82 -1.04
CA ALA A 197 -42.68 -2.61 -0.49
C ALA A 197 -43.78 -3.05 -1.47
N GLY A 198 -43.50 -3.02 -2.78
CA GLY A 198 -44.42 -3.49 -3.82
C GLY A 198 -44.85 -4.95 -3.68
N LYS A 199 -46.07 -5.26 -4.10
CA LYS A 199 -46.62 -6.63 -4.10
C LYS A 199 -45.82 -7.52 -5.06
N ARG A 200 -45.50 -8.73 -4.63
CA ARG A 200 -44.79 -9.70 -5.48
C ARG A 200 -45.71 -10.10 -6.64
N ALA A 201 -45.25 -9.87 -7.87
CA ALA A 201 -45.93 -10.27 -9.09
C ALA A 201 -45.06 -11.27 -9.85
N ASN A 202 -45.67 -12.36 -10.33
CA ASN A 202 -45.01 -13.26 -11.27
C ASN A 202 -45.37 -12.79 -12.68
N VAL A 203 -44.38 -12.48 -13.51
CA VAL A 203 -44.60 -12.05 -14.88
C VAL A 203 -43.95 -13.02 -15.85
N GLU A 204 -44.61 -13.30 -16.96
CA GLU A 204 -44.11 -14.20 -17.99
C GLU A 204 -43.67 -13.39 -19.22
N ILE A 205 -42.39 -13.48 -19.56
CA ILE A 205 -41.76 -12.67 -20.63
C ILE A 205 -40.91 -13.61 -21.48
N GLY A 206 -41.22 -13.71 -22.77
CA GLY A 206 -40.46 -14.56 -23.69
C GLY A 206 -40.42 -16.05 -23.29
N GLY A 207 -41.42 -16.54 -22.55
CA GLY A 207 -41.47 -17.92 -22.02
C GLY A 207 -40.74 -18.11 -20.68
N TYR A 208 -40.19 -17.05 -20.10
CA TYR A 208 -39.53 -17.06 -18.79
C TYR A 208 -40.43 -16.44 -17.72
N ARG A 209 -40.53 -17.09 -16.57
CA ARG A 209 -41.23 -16.57 -15.40
C ARG A 209 -40.27 -15.77 -14.54
N LEU A 210 -40.52 -14.47 -14.41
CA LEU A 210 -39.69 -13.51 -13.68
C LEU A 210 -40.44 -12.98 -12.45
N GLN A 211 -39.69 -12.71 -11.38
CA GLN A 211 -40.24 -12.12 -10.16
C GLN A 211 -40.11 -10.59 -10.23
N ALA A 212 -41.25 -9.92 -10.33
CA ALA A 212 -41.35 -8.47 -10.37
C ALA A 212 -42.08 -7.94 -9.14
N ARG A 213 -42.14 -6.61 -9.03
CA ARG A 213 -42.82 -5.88 -7.96
C ARG A 213 -43.86 -4.95 -8.56
N GLU A 214 -45.11 -5.13 -8.15
CA GLU A 214 -46.22 -4.25 -8.52
C GLU A 214 -46.34 -3.13 -7.49
N LEU A 215 -46.16 -1.88 -7.93
CA LEU A 215 -46.35 -0.70 -7.09
C LEU A 215 -47.81 -0.24 -7.17
N GLU A 216 -48.53 -0.32 -6.06
CA GLU A 216 -49.98 -0.04 -6.02
C GLU A 216 -50.33 1.41 -6.35
N GLU A 217 -49.45 2.37 -6.02
CA GLU A 217 -49.71 3.79 -6.26
C GLU A 217 -49.59 4.19 -7.74
N GLU A 218 -48.78 3.47 -8.52
CA GLU A 218 -48.50 3.81 -9.94
C GLU A 218 -49.13 2.80 -10.92
N GLY A 219 -49.55 1.61 -10.48
CA GLY A 219 -50.08 0.55 -11.34
C GLY A 219 -49.03 -0.03 -12.31
N VAL A 220 -47.74 0.16 -12.01
CA VAL A 220 -46.61 -0.30 -12.82
C VAL A 220 -46.00 -1.56 -12.20
N THR A 221 -45.66 -2.53 -13.05
CA THR A 221 -44.92 -3.73 -12.64
C THR A 221 -43.46 -3.57 -13.00
N LEU A 222 -42.60 -3.52 -11.98
CA LEU A 222 -41.18 -3.23 -12.10
C LEU A 222 -40.35 -4.48 -11.85
N LEU A 223 -39.39 -4.73 -12.74
CA LEU A 223 -38.36 -5.74 -12.58
C LEU A 223 -37.05 -5.05 -12.20
N ALA A 224 -36.54 -5.33 -11.00
CA ALA A 224 -35.23 -4.88 -10.60
C ALA A 224 -34.17 -5.62 -11.43
N LEU A 225 -33.37 -4.87 -12.17
CA LEU A 225 -32.25 -5.39 -12.94
C LEU A 225 -30.94 -4.95 -12.28
N GLY A 226 -30.68 -3.66 -12.15
CA GLY A 226 -29.31 -3.16 -11.97
C GLY A 226 -28.61 -3.52 -10.65
N PRO A 227 -27.26 -3.41 -10.64
CA PRO A 227 -26.53 -3.35 -9.38
C PRO A 227 -27.14 -2.26 -8.49
N GLU A 228 -27.15 -2.50 -7.19
CA GLU A 228 -27.64 -1.48 -6.28
C GLU A 228 -26.61 -0.34 -6.30
N SER A 229 -27.01 0.86 -6.69
CA SER A 229 -26.20 2.05 -6.50
C SER A 229 -26.40 2.54 -5.06
N GLU A 230 -25.31 2.56 -4.31
CA GLU A 230 -25.28 3.11 -2.95
C GLU A 230 -25.10 4.64 -3.05
N LEU A 231 -26.19 5.37 -2.86
CA LEU A 231 -26.08 6.79 -2.51
C LEU A 231 -25.82 6.89 -1.02
N THR A 232 -24.88 7.75 -0.66
CA THR A 232 -24.66 8.06 0.74
C THR A 232 -25.67 9.12 1.13
N VAL A 233 -26.51 8.81 2.11
CA VAL A 233 -27.35 9.79 2.78
C VAL A 233 -26.43 10.62 3.65
N VAL A 234 -26.37 11.92 3.40
CA VAL A 234 -25.58 12.86 4.19
C VAL A 234 -26.46 13.90 4.83
N ALA A 235 -26.07 14.33 6.03
CA ALA A 235 -26.75 15.42 6.72
C ALA A 235 -25.71 16.49 7.11
N PRO A 236 -26.09 17.77 7.13
CA PRO A 236 -25.22 18.83 7.62
C PRO A 236 -24.73 18.52 9.03
N GLN A 237 -23.47 18.85 9.34
CA GLN A 237 -22.85 18.55 10.63
C GLN A 237 -23.69 19.02 11.83
N GLU A 238 -24.26 20.23 11.75
CA GLU A 238 -25.08 20.82 12.82
C GLU A 238 -26.32 19.97 13.11
N VAL A 239 -26.95 19.42 12.08
CA VAL A 239 -28.20 18.65 12.15
C VAL A 239 -27.90 17.20 12.56
N ALA A 240 -26.83 16.62 12.02
CA ALA A 240 -26.34 15.28 12.36
C ALA A 240 -25.89 15.16 13.83
N SER A 241 -25.54 16.28 14.47
CA SER A 241 -25.23 16.34 15.90
C SER A 241 -26.40 15.98 16.81
N ALA A 242 -27.62 15.82 16.29
CA ALA A 242 -28.77 15.34 17.07
C ALA A 242 -28.99 13.81 16.99
N ALA A 243 -28.17 13.07 16.25
CA ALA A 243 -28.26 11.62 16.18
C ALA A 243 -27.78 10.94 17.48
N VAL A 244 -28.36 9.80 17.82
CA VAL A 244 -28.07 9.03 19.04
C VAL A 244 -27.82 7.57 18.68
N LEU A 245 -26.89 6.93 19.39
CA LEU A 245 -26.60 5.50 19.24
C LEU A 245 -27.44 4.72 20.25
N VAL A 246 -28.28 3.79 19.77
CA VAL A 246 -29.16 2.97 20.60
C VAL A 246 -28.96 1.48 20.32
N PRO A 247 -29.19 0.59 21.30
CA PRO A 247 -29.28 -0.84 21.04
C PRO A 247 -30.39 -1.13 20.01
N ALA A 248 -30.16 -2.06 19.09
CA ALA A 248 -31.14 -2.37 18.04
C ALA A 248 -32.50 -2.85 18.62
N GLU A 249 -32.48 -3.51 19.77
CA GLU A 249 -33.67 -3.97 20.51
C GLU A 249 -34.52 -2.84 21.09
N ALA A 250 -33.99 -1.62 21.22
CA ALA A 250 -34.72 -0.48 21.76
C ALA A 250 -35.59 0.25 20.71
N VAL A 251 -35.53 -0.19 19.45
CA VAL A 251 -36.13 0.46 18.29
C VAL A 251 -37.33 -0.35 17.80
N GLU A 252 -38.52 0.21 17.88
CA GLU A 252 -39.76 -0.42 17.39
C GLU A 252 -40.23 0.25 16.10
N GLU A 253 -40.56 -0.54 15.07
CA GLU A 253 -41.06 -0.01 13.79
C GLU A 253 -42.46 0.60 13.97
N ALA A 254 -42.60 1.86 13.57
CA ALA A 254 -43.81 2.67 13.73
C ALA A 254 -44.50 3.02 12.40
N GLY A 255 -44.10 2.35 11.31
CA GLY A 255 -44.66 2.48 9.95
C GLY A 255 -43.78 3.27 8.98
N LEU A 256 -44.36 3.73 7.87
CA LEU A 256 -43.71 4.59 6.87
C LEU A 256 -44.12 6.05 7.06
N ALA A 257 -43.21 6.99 6.77
CA ALA A 257 -43.52 8.41 6.68
C ALA A 257 -42.89 9.04 5.43
N PRO A 258 -43.51 10.07 4.83
CA PRO A 258 -42.97 10.76 3.66
C PRO A 258 -41.80 11.70 4.03
N PHE A 259 -40.70 11.58 3.29
CA PHE A 259 -39.47 12.37 3.36
C PHE A 259 -39.08 12.84 1.95
N GLY A 260 -39.27 14.12 1.67
CA GLY A 260 -39.02 14.69 0.35
C GLY A 260 -39.90 14.03 -0.72
N SER A 261 -39.28 13.27 -1.63
CA SER A 261 -39.97 12.53 -2.71
C SER A 261 -40.12 11.03 -2.44
N THR A 262 -39.82 10.58 -1.21
CA THR A 262 -39.78 9.15 -0.86
C THR A 262 -40.44 8.88 0.47
N GLU A 263 -40.81 7.63 0.76
CA GLU A 263 -41.18 7.21 2.11
C GLU A 263 -40.03 6.46 2.79
N LEU A 264 -39.85 6.62 4.11
CA LEU A 264 -38.87 5.87 4.90
C LEU A 264 -39.54 5.22 6.12
N PRO A 265 -39.06 4.04 6.54
CA PRO A 265 -39.45 3.44 7.82
C PRO A 265 -39.08 4.38 8.97
N VAL A 266 -40.07 4.67 9.78
CA VAL A 266 -39.92 5.43 11.02
C VAL A 266 -40.08 4.50 12.20
N TYR A 267 -39.35 4.82 13.25
CA TYR A 267 -39.27 4.02 14.46
C TYR A 267 -39.60 4.87 15.68
N THR A 268 -40.06 4.21 16.72
CA THR A 268 -40.23 4.77 18.06
C THR A 268 -39.22 4.12 19.01
N LEU A 269 -38.84 4.85 20.05
CA LEU A 269 -38.01 4.32 21.12
C LEU A 269 -38.88 4.15 22.36
N ALA A 270 -38.74 3.02 23.04
CA ALA A 270 -39.52 2.71 24.25
C ALA A 270 -39.35 3.78 25.37
N ASP A 271 -38.19 4.43 25.43
CA ASP A 271 -37.82 5.40 26.48
C ASP A 271 -37.95 6.88 26.06
N HIS A 272 -38.44 7.19 24.85
CA HIS A 272 -38.62 8.56 24.34
C HIS A 272 -40.12 8.92 24.18
N PRO A 273 -40.47 10.20 24.02
CA PRO A 273 -41.87 10.60 23.87
C PRO A 273 -42.54 9.86 22.70
N GLU A 274 -43.71 9.25 22.91
CA GLU A 274 -44.46 8.49 21.87
C GLU A 274 -44.75 9.30 20.58
N ALA A 275 -44.62 10.64 20.63
CA ALA A 275 -44.83 11.52 19.50
C ALA A 275 -43.58 11.74 18.62
N GLU A 276 -42.38 11.38 19.09
CA GLU A 276 -41.14 11.55 18.33
C GLU A 276 -40.83 10.31 17.48
N LYS A 277 -40.73 10.52 16.18
CA LYS A 277 -40.36 9.51 15.20
C LYS A 277 -38.89 9.64 14.84
N TYR A 278 -38.24 8.49 14.73
CA TYR A 278 -36.82 8.37 14.44
C TYR A 278 -36.61 7.59 13.14
N VAL A 279 -35.55 7.91 12.41
CA VAL A 279 -35.16 7.16 11.21
C VAL A 279 -33.87 6.42 11.52
N LEU A 280 -33.84 5.14 11.15
CA LEU A 280 -32.64 4.33 11.27
C LEU A 280 -31.62 4.74 10.21
N LEU A 281 -30.49 5.22 10.70
CA LEU A 281 -29.33 5.66 9.94
C LEU A 281 -28.40 4.46 9.74
N SER A 282 -28.77 3.60 8.78
CA SER A 282 -28.05 2.34 8.54
C SER A 282 -26.69 2.57 7.88
N ALA A 283 -25.63 2.10 8.54
CA ALA A 283 -24.30 1.96 7.95
C ALA A 283 -24.13 0.53 7.39
N GLU A 284 -24.86 0.18 6.35
CA GLU A 284 -24.61 -1.10 5.69
C GLU A 284 -23.25 -1.03 5.01
N SER A 285 -22.26 -1.77 5.52
CA SER A 285 -20.97 -1.80 4.84
C SER A 285 -20.34 -3.17 4.75
N TRP A 286 -20.90 -4.21 5.37
CA TRP A 286 -20.29 -5.54 5.39
C TRP A 286 -21.38 -6.61 5.31
N GLN A 287 -21.51 -7.24 4.15
CA GLN A 287 -22.40 -8.38 3.93
C GLN A 287 -21.56 -9.66 3.80
N PRO A 288 -21.84 -10.72 4.58
CA PRO A 288 -21.23 -12.02 4.38
C PRO A 288 -21.58 -12.61 3.01
N ILE A 289 -20.53 -13.11 2.37
CA ILE A 289 -20.52 -13.83 1.10
C ILE A 289 -20.27 -15.31 1.39
N ILE A 290 -21.07 -16.18 0.78
CA ILE A 290 -21.00 -17.63 0.95
C ILE A 290 -20.85 -18.32 -0.40
N ASP A 291 -19.87 -19.23 -0.49
CA ASP A 291 -19.72 -20.15 -1.62
C ASP A 291 -20.87 -21.17 -1.63
N LEU A 292 -21.65 -21.14 -2.71
CA LEU A 292 -22.85 -21.95 -2.83
C LEU A 292 -22.60 -23.42 -3.15
N GLU A 293 -21.51 -23.76 -3.85
CA GLU A 293 -21.21 -25.16 -4.15
C GLU A 293 -20.86 -25.91 -2.87
N GLN A 294 -20.07 -25.25 -2.02
CA GLN A 294 -19.76 -25.76 -0.70
C GLN A 294 -20.99 -25.77 0.21
N ALA A 295 -21.80 -24.71 0.19
CA ALA A 295 -23.01 -24.64 1.00
C ALA A 295 -24.03 -25.74 0.68
N ARG A 296 -24.20 -26.04 -0.62
CA ARG A 296 -25.09 -27.12 -1.07
C ARG A 296 -24.55 -28.49 -0.65
N ALA A 297 -23.24 -28.69 -0.71
CA ALA A 297 -22.63 -29.95 -0.30
C ALA A 297 -22.75 -30.20 1.22
N SER A 298 -22.88 -29.14 2.03
CA SER A 298 -22.86 -29.21 3.49
C SER A 298 -24.23 -29.03 4.19
N GLY A 299 -25.33 -28.79 3.47
CA GLY A 299 -26.69 -28.82 4.05
C GLY A 299 -27.03 -27.65 5.00
N PHE A 300 -26.67 -26.42 4.64
CA PHE A 300 -26.71 -25.20 5.48
C PHE A 300 -28.10 -24.59 5.77
N THR A 301 -29.16 -25.38 5.84
CA THR A 301 -30.51 -24.92 6.21
C THR A 301 -31.07 -25.77 7.34
N VAL A 302 -31.60 -25.12 8.38
CA VAL A 302 -32.22 -25.81 9.53
C VAL A 302 -33.55 -25.16 9.90
N GLU A 303 -34.44 -25.94 10.52
CA GLU A 303 -35.67 -25.40 11.09
C GLU A 303 -35.36 -24.48 12.28
N ASN A 304 -36.07 -23.35 12.37
CA ASN A 304 -35.89 -22.43 13.50
C ASN A 304 -36.15 -23.10 14.85
N SER A 305 -37.08 -24.05 14.90
CA SER A 305 -37.37 -24.87 16.09
C SER A 305 -36.22 -25.77 16.53
N ALA A 306 -35.26 -26.04 15.65
CA ALA A 306 -34.10 -26.87 15.93
C ALA A 306 -32.89 -26.07 16.46
N LEU A 307 -33.02 -24.74 16.60
CA LEU A 307 -31.98 -23.84 17.08
C LEU A 307 -32.09 -23.54 18.57
N SER A 308 -30.94 -23.48 19.25
CA SER A 308 -30.85 -22.86 20.58
C SER A 308 -30.92 -21.33 20.49
N ALA A 309 -31.06 -20.66 21.64
CA ALA A 309 -30.81 -19.22 21.72
C ALA A 309 -29.39 -18.90 21.20
N SER A 310 -29.27 -17.82 20.44
CA SER A 310 -28.01 -17.37 19.85
C SER A 310 -27.21 -16.48 20.79
N GLU A 311 -25.89 -16.58 20.76
CA GLU A 311 -24.96 -15.69 21.46
C GLU A 311 -23.99 -15.03 20.46
N LEU A 312 -23.74 -13.73 20.61
CA LEU A 312 -22.83 -12.99 19.72
C LEU A 312 -21.36 -13.29 20.08
N ARG A 313 -20.57 -13.78 19.12
CA ARG A 313 -19.17 -14.19 19.32
C ARG A 313 -18.27 -13.85 18.14
N THR A 314 -17.00 -13.59 18.41
CA THR A 314 -15.99 -13.45 17.33
C THR A 314 -15.68 -14.81 16.72
N VAL A 315 -15.93 -14.97 15.42
CA VAL A 315 -15.67 -16.19 14.64
C VAL A 315 -14.70 -15.88 13.50
N ASN A 316 -13.56 -16.57 13.45
CA ASN A 316 -12.54 -16.44 12.38
C ASN A 316 -12.13 -14.99 12.06
N GLY A 317 -11.98 -14.15 13.10
CA GLY A 317 -11.59 -12.74 12.97
C GLY A 317 -12.74 -11.77 12.67
N THR A 318 -13.96 -12.26 12.48
CA THR A 318 -15.17 -11.45 12.35
C THR A 318 -15.83 -11.31 13.72
N PRO A 319 -15.92 -10.09 14.30
CA PRO A 319 -16.48 -9.87 15.65
C PRO A 319 -17.98 -10.18 15.69
N ASP A 320 -18.56 -10.40 16.88
CA ASP A 320 -19.98 -10.54 17.27
C ASP A 320 -20.97 -11.34 16.37
N MET A 321 -20.53 -12.36 15.62
CA MET A 321 -21.43 -13.24 14.85
C MET A 321 -22.42 -13.99 15.76
N PRO A 322 -23.72 -14.11 15.41
CA PRO A 322 -24.69 -14.88 16.19
C PRO A 322 -24.42 -16.38 16.04
N VAL A 323 -24.05 -17.03 17.14
CA VAL A 323 -23.75 -18.47 17.19
C VAL A 323 -24.82 -19.18 18.00
N ALA A 324 -25.40 -20.23 17.43
CA ALA A 324 -26.34 -21.13 18.10
C ALA A 324 -25.85 -22.59 18.02
N THR A 325 -26.48 -23.48 18.77
CA THR A 325 -26.32 -24.93 18.59
C THR A 325 -27.48 -25.45 17.77
N ALA A 326 -27.19 -26.19 16.70
CA ALA A 326 -28.17 -26.81 15.83
C ALA A 326 -28.04 -28.34 15.86
N GLY A 327 -29.19 -29.02 15.87
CA GLY A 327 -29.25 -30.46 15.59
C GLY A 327 -29.12 -30.72 14.09
N MET A 328 -28.06 -31.43 13.71
CA MET A 328 -27.78 -31.81 12.32
C MET A 328 -28.61 -33.04 11.91
N GLU A 329 -28.82 -33.23 10.60
CA GLU A 329 -29.55 -34.40 10.07
C GLU A 329 -28.89 -35.75 10.44
N ASP A 330 -27.58 -35.75 10.69
CA ASP A 330 -26.83 -36.93 11.15
C ASP A 330 -27.03 -37.25 12.66
N GLY A 331 -27.86 -36.46 13.35
CA GLY A 331 -28.15 -36.58 14.78
C GLY A 331 -27.08 -35.97 15.69
N SER A 332 -26.01 -35.39 15.13
CA SER A 332 -25.00 -34.64 15.89
C SER A 332 -25.50 -33.24 16.25
N GLN A 333 -24.95 -32.68 17.32
CA GLN A 333 -25.16 -31.29 17.71
C GLN A 333 -23.89 -30.51 17.37
N ARG A 334 -24.02 -29.39 16.65
CA ARG A 334 -22.87 -28.56 16.27
C ARG A 334 -23.14 -27.09 16.53
N GLU A 335 -22.09 -26.35 16.88
CA GLU A 335 -22.13 -24.90 16.91
C GLU A 335 -22.18 -24.38 15.47
N VAL A 336 -23.14 -23.51 15.20
CA VAL A 336 -23.36 -22.92 13.90
C VAL A 336 -23.50 -21.41 14.01
N VAL A 337 -22.97 -20.71 13.04
CA VAL A 337 -23.20 -19.29 12.82
C VAL A 337 -24.52 -19.13 12.10
N LEU A 338 -25.44 -18.36 12.68
CA LEU A 338 -26.69 -17.97 12.05
C LEU A 338 -26.40 -16.88 11.01
N LEU A 339 -26.97 -17.07 9.84
CA LEU A 339 -26.67 -16.23 8.69
C LEU A 339 -27.92 -15.47 8.24
N VAL A 340 -29.02 -16.19 7.95
CA VAL A 340 -30.30 -15.56 7.60
C VAL A 340 -31.40 -16.21 8.41
N GLU A 341 -32.15 -15.42 9.17
CA GLU A 341 -33.36 -15.87 9.83
C GLU A 341 -34.59 -15.60 8.94
N THR A 342 -35.41 -16.62 8.70
CA THR A 342 -36.73 -16.45 8.07
C THR A 342 -37.84 -16.89 9.02
N SER A 343 -39.10 -16.74 8.65
CA SER A 343 -40.23 -17.09 9.53
C SER A 343 -40.36 -18.59 9.87
N ALA A 344 -39.74 -19.48 9.08
CA ALA A 344 -39.84 -20.94 9.28
C ALA A 344 -38.48 -21.65 9.36
N LEU A 345 -37.47 -21.14 8.65
CA LEU A 345 -36.17 -21.77 8.47
C LEU A 345 -35.04 -20.76 8.58
N THR A 346 -33.86 -21.21 8.95
CA THR A 346 -32.67 -20.36 9.07
C THR A 346 -31.51 -20.97 8.32
N PHE A 347 -30.74 -20.12 7.64
CA PHE A 347 -29.49 -20.50 7.01
C PHE A 347 -28.36 -20.46 8.05
N VAL A 348 -27.56 -21.51 8.13
CA VAL A 348 -26.51 -21.67 9.14
C VAL A 348 -25.22 -22.27 8.57
N ILE A 349 -24.06 -21.87 9.09
CA ILE A 349 -22.76 -22.48 8.73
C ILE A 349 -22.01 -22.96 9.98
N PRO A 350 -21.42 -24.17 10.00
CA PRO A 350 -20.57 -24.61 11.10
C PRO A 350 -19.44 -23.63 11.37
N VAL A 351 -19.17 -23.36 12.66
CA VAL A 351 -18.17 -22.37 13.10
C VAL A 351 -16.77 -22.67 12.55
N ASP A 352 -16.41 -23.94 12.41
CA ASP A 352 -15.15 -24.42 11.84
C ASP A 352 -15.07 -24.27 10.30
N GLU A 353 -16.21 -24.28 9.60
CA GLU A 353 -16.31 -24.07 8.15
C GLU A 353 -16.42 -22.58 7.77
N ALA A 354 -16.65 -21.69 8.74
CA ALA A 354 -16.82 -20.24 8.53
C ALA A 354 -15.58 -19.50 7.95
N THR A 355 -14.48 -20.20 7.65
CA THR A 355 -13.30 -19.63 6.97
C THR A 355 -13.55 -19.26 5.50
N THR A 356 -14.68 -19.71 4.93
CA THR A 356 -15.14 -19.40 3.58
C THR A 356 -15.89 -18.07 3.51
N LEU A 357 -16.35 -17.56 4.66
CA LEU A 357 -17.01 -16.26 4.74
C LEU A 357 -16.04 -15.15 4.31
N ARG A 358 -16.52 -14.30 3.40
CA ARG A 358 -15.84 -13.06 3.02
C ARG A 358 -16.80 -11.91 3.26
N LEU A 359 -16.28 -10.75 3.64
CA LEU A 359 -17.07 -9.54 3.76
C LEU A 359 -16.64 -8.60 2.63
N THR A 360 -17.60 -8.22 1.78
CA THR A 360 -17.31 -7.38 0.60
C THR A 360 -18.42 -6.35 0.43
N PRO A 361 -18.08 -5.10 0.02
CA PRO A 361 -19.08 -4.09 -0.33
C PRO A 361 -19.98 -4.55 -1.47
N LEU A 362 -21.28 -4.29 -1.36
CA LEU A 362 -22.28 -4.81 -2.28
C LEU A 362 -22.10 -4.28 -3.72
N GLY A 363 -21.61 -3.04 -3.87
CA GLY A 363 -21.30 -2.42 -5.16
C GLY A 363 -20.19 -3.10 -5.98
N LYS A 364 -19.51 -4.11 -5.43
CA LYS A 364 -18.54 -4.95 -6.17
C LYS A 364 -19.16 -6.21 -6.79
N LEU A 365 -20.46 -6.46 -6.57
CA LEU A 365 -21.16 -7.69 -6.95
C LEU A 365 -22.19 -7.44 -8.06
N ALA A 366 -22.38 -8.42 -8.95
CA ALA A 366 -23.24 -8.31 -10.14
C ALA A 366 -24.75 -8.34 -9.83
N GLN A 367 -25.64 -8.47 -10.83
CA GLN A 367 -27.10 -8.41 -10.60
C GLN A 367 -27.60 -9.59 -9.76
N PRO A 368 -28.60 -9.38 -8.89
CA PRO A 368 -29.12 -10.46 -8.09
C PRO A 368 -30.19 -11.29 -8.79
N PHE A 369 -30.27 -12.59 -8.49
CA PHE A 369 -31.47 -13.41 -8.75
C PHE A 369 -31.90 -14.09 -7.44
N VAL A 370 -33.17 -14.48 -7.32
CA VAL A 370 -33.66 -15.18 -6.12
C VAL A 370 -33.83 -16.65 -6.45
N ALA A 371 -33.34 -17.54 -5.59
CA ALA A 371 -33.68 -18.95 -5.63
C ALA A 371 -34.09 -19.43 -4.24
N ASN A 372 -34.87 -20.50 -4.21
CA ASN A 372 -35.37 -21.10 -3.00
C ASN A 372 -34.49 -22.29 -2.64
N LEU A 373 -33.88 -22.26 -1.47
CA LEU A 373 -33.08 -23.35 -0.91
C LEU A 373 -33.82 -23.90 0.30
N ASP A 374 -34.39 -25.10 0.15
CA ASP A 374 -35.12 -25.83 1.20
C ASP A 374 -36.21 -25.04 1.93
N GLY A 375 -36.80 -24.00 1.30
CA GLY A 375 -37.83 -23.13 1.88
C GLY A 375 -37.33 -21.74 2.26
N VAL A 376 -36.02 -21.53 2.27
CA VAL A 376 -35.36 -20.23 2.48
C VAL A 376 -35.20 -19.53 1.13
N SER A 377 -35.76 -18.34 0.98
CA SER A 377 -35.53 -17.51 -0.22
C SER A 377 -34.19 -16.80 -0.08
N VAL A 378 -33.22 -17.13 -0.92
CA VAL A 378 -31.87 -16.54 -0.91
C VAL A 378 -31.68 -15.65 -2.12
N SER A 379 -31.07 -14.49 -1.92
CA SER A 379 -30.64 -13.58 -3.00
C SER A 379 -29.21 -13.95 -3.42
N TYR A 380 -29.06 -14.31 -4.69
CA TYR A 380 -27.82 -14.70 -5.36
C TYR A 380 -27.27 -13.47 -6.07
N ARG A 381 -25.94 -13.28 -6.19
CA ARG A 381 -25.34 -12.33 -7.15
C ARG A 381 -24.29 -13.06 -8.01
N ASP A 382 -24.23 -12.73 -9.29
CA ASP A 382 -23.36 -13.36 -10.30
C ASP A 382 -21.83 -13.25 -9.98
N ASP A 383 -21.08 -14.23 -10.51
CA ASP A 383 -19.74 -14.76 -10.16
C ASP A 383 -18.60 -13.82 -9.70
N TYR A 384 -17.77 -14.36 -8.78
CA TYR A 384 -16.34 -14.02 -8.64
C TYR A 384 -15.49 -15.19 -9.18
N VAL A 385 -14.35 -14.88 -9.81
CA VAL A 385 -13.42 -15.86 -10.39
C VAL A 385 -12.22 -16.02 -9.47
N GLU A 386 -12.00 -17.22 -8.96
CA GLU A 386 -10.79 -17.60 -8.21
C GLU A 386 -9.97 -18.62 -9.02
N GLY A 387 -8.82 -18.19 -9.53
CA GLY A 387 -8.05 -19.00 -10.47
C GLY A 387 -8.81 -19.25 -11.77
N ASP A 388 -9.00 -20.53 -12.15
CA ASP A 388 -9.80 -20.95 -13.30
C ASP A 388 -11.25 -21.34 -12.92
N GLN A 389 -11.64 -21.19 -11.65
CA GLN A 389 -12.95 -21.61 -11.15
C GLN A 389 -13.89 -20.41 -10.92
N ARG A 390 -15.15 -20.58 -11.33
CA ARG A 390 -16.24 -19.61 -11.17
C ARG A 390 -17.15 -20.07 -10.05
N HIS A 391 -17.34 -19.23 -9.04
CA HIS A 391 -18.16 -19.55 -7.88
C HIS A 391 -19.45 -18.74 -7.89
N ALA A 392 -20.60 -19.41 -7.71
CA ALA A 392 -21.86 -18.75 -7.41
C ALA A 392 -21.89 -18.35 -5.93
N ILE A 393 -22.34 -17.14 -5.63
CA ILE A 393 -22.28 -16.58 -4.27
C ILE A 393 -23.68 -16.19 -3.78
N ALA A 394 -23.99 -16.59 -2.54
CA ALA A 394 -25.14 -16.09 -1.80
C ALA A 394 -24.74 -14.93 -0.89
N ILE A 395 -25.61 -13.91 -0.83
CA ILE A 395 -25.48 -12.78 0.09
C ILE A 395 -26.41 -13.02 1.26
N VAL A 396 -25.84 -12.85 2.44
CA VAL A 396 -26.54 -13.05 3.69
C VAL A 396 -26.69 -11.70 4.38
N SER A 397 -27.93 -11.26 4.56
CA SER A 397 -28.24 -10.06 5.31
C SER A 397 -28.74 -10.44 6.70
N GLU A 398 -27.95 -10.09 7.72
CA GLU A 398 -28.39 -9.25 8.85
C GLU A 398 -27.35 -9.32 9.97
N ARG A 399 -26.89 -8.14 10.38
CA ARG A 399 -26.43 -7.96 11.74
C ARG A 399 -26.60 -6.53 12.20
N ARG A 400 -27.26 -6.34 13.34
CA ARG A 400 -27.50 -5.03 13.95
C ARG A 400 -27.35 -5.13 15.45
N ASP A 401 -26.15 -4.86 15.95
CA ASP A 401 -25.89 -4.86 17.39
C ASP A 401 -26.16 -3.47 17.99
N MET A 402 -26.02 -2.41 17.18
CA MET A 402 -26.38 -1.04 17.51
C MET A 402 -26.90 -0.29 16.27
N ALA A 403 -27.83 0.62 16.51
CA ALA A 403 -28.45 1.47 15.51
C ALA A 403 -28.05 2.93 15.79
N LEU A 404 -27.47 3.60 14.80
CA LEU A 404 -27.48 5.06 14.80
C LEU A 404 -28.89 5.47 14.38
N ILE A 405 -29.52 6.35 15.15
CA ILE A 405 -30.85 6.87 14.84
C ILE A 405 -30.81 8.38 14.85
N ALA A 406 -31.63 9.00 14.00
CA ALA A 406 -31.80 10.45 13.99
C ALA A 406 -33.27 10.83 14.12
N PRO A 407 -33.57 11.97 14.78
CA PRO A 407 -34.92 12.54 14.76
C PRO A 407 -35.40 12.76 13.33
N GLN A 408 -36.69 12.56 13.07
CA GLN A 408 -37.30 12.77 11.75
C GLN A 408 -36.89 14.10 11.09
N ALA A 409 -36.92 15.20 11.85
CA ALA A 409 -36.57 16.54 11.36
C ALA A 409 -35.12 16.68 10.86
N VAL A 410 -34.21 15.83 11.34
CA VAL A 410 -32.81 15.78 10.89
C VAL A 410 -32.71 15.14 9.51
N VAL A 411 -33.47 14.07 9.29
CA VAL A 411 -33.50 13.34 8.02
C VAL A 411 -34.24 14.13 6.95
N GLU A 412 -35.24 14.94 7.33
CA GLU A 412 -35.89 15.88 6.40
C GLU A 412 -34.93 16.92 5.80
N GLN A 413 -33.80 17.18 6.45
CA GLN A 413 -32.73 18.05 5.95
C GLN A 413 -31.55 17.28 5.35
N ALA A 414 -31.58 15.95 5.40
CA ALA A 414 -30.59 15.10 4.77
C ALA A 414 -30.84 15.02 3.26
N PHE A 415 -29.78 14.79 2.50
CA PHE A 415 -29.86 14.62 1.05
C PHE A 415 -28.91 13.52 0.60
N ASP A 416 -29.20 12.98 -0.58
CA ASP A 416 -28.45 11.88 -1.16
C ASP A 416 -27.34 12.41 -2.07
N VAL A 417 -26.14 11.88 -1.91
CA VAL A 417 -25.02 12.15 -2.82
C VAL A 417 -24.33 10.87 -3.24
N PRO A 418 -23.81 10.80 -4.48
CA PRO A 418 -22.93 9.70 -4.89
C PRO A 418 -21.76 9.57 -3.92
N SER A 419 -21.48 8.36 -3.45
CA SER A 419 -20.38 8.09 -2.51
C SER A 419 -19.02 8.60 -3.01
N GLU A 420 -18.83 8.66 -4.34
CA GLU A 420 -17.66 9.18 -5.04
C GLU A 420 -17.55 10.72 -5.07
N SER A 421 -18.66 11.43 -4.86
CA SER A 421 -18.68 12.91 -4.79
C SER A 421 -18.23 13.44 -3.43
N LEU A 422 -18.12 12.56 -2.43
CA LEU A 422 -17.71 12.94 -1.08
C LEU A 422 -16.20 13.13 -1.00
N SER A 423 -15.79 14.29 -0.51
CA SER A 423 -14.37 14.58 -0.26
C SER A 423 -14.08 14.68 1.23
N ALA A 424 -13.01 14.02 1.68
CA ALA A 424 -12.64 13.97 3.08
C ALA A 424 -12.39 15.37 3.68
N VAL A 425 -12.91 15.62 4.89
CA VAL A 425 -12.53 16.81 5.67
C VAL A 425 -11.31 16.45 6.51
N LEU A 426 -10.16 17.04 6.17
CA LEU A 426 -8.86 16.67 6.74
C LEU A 426 -8.18 17.88 7.40
N THR A 427 -7.52 17.65 8.52
CA THR A 427 -6.62 18.62 9.17
C THR A 427 -5.18 18.13 9.16
N PRO A 428 -4.19 18.97 8.82
CA PRO A 428 -2.78 18.60 8.90
C PRO A 428 -2.39 18.15 10.31
N ASN A 429 -1.81 16.95 10.42
CA ASN A 429 -1.40 16.38 11.70
C ASN A 429 -0.14 15.52 11.52
N PHE A 430 0.94 15.88 12.20
CA PHE A 430 2.20 15.14 12.19
C PHE A 430 2.32 14.30 13.45
N SER A 431 2.02 13.00 13.33
CA SER A 431 2.11 12.05 14.45
C SER A 431 3.47 11.35 14.49
N LEU A 432 4.11 11.37 15.65
CA LEU A 432 5.33 10.58 15.92
C LEU A 432 5.03 9.14 16.35
N GLN A 433 3.75 8.77 16.48
CA GLN A 433 3.33 7.47 17.00
C GLN A 433 3.92 6.32 16.16
N ASN A 434 3.94 6.45 14.84
CA ASN A 434 4.54 5.46 13.94
C ASN A 434 6.00 5.14 14.27
N TYR A 435 6.80 6.13 14.70
CA TYR A 435 8.19 5.91 15.09
C TYR A 435 8.29 5.18 16.43
N VAL A 436 7.46 5.56 17.40
CA VAL A 436 7.40 4.89 18.70
C VAL A 436 6.98 3.43 18.52
N ASP A 437 5.92 3.20 17.76
CA ASP A 437 5.41 1.87 17.46
C ASP A 437 6.44 1.03 16.73
N ALA A 438 7.07 1.56 15.67
CA ALA A 438 8.07 0.83 14.91
C ALA A 438 9.30 0.45 15.75
N LEU A 439 9.77 1.35 16.63
CA LEU A 439 10.97 1.13 17.43
C LEU A 439 10.74 0.26 18.67
N SER A 440 9.54 0.31 19.25
CA SER A 440 9.16 -0.43 20.47
C SER A 440 8.49 -1.77 20.20
N LYS A 441 7.97 -2.01 18.99
CA LYS A 441 7.31 -3.26 18.61
C LYS A 441 8.20 -4.46 18.90
N ASP A 442 7.63 -5.44 19.62
CA ASP A 442 8.25 -6.72 19.84
C ASP A 442 8.12 -7.59 18.57
N LEU A 443 9.27 -7.99 18.04
CA LEU A 443 9.43 -8.75 16.80
C LEU A 443 10.09 -10.10 17.12
N GLY A 444 9.38 -10.93 17.89
CA GLY A 444 9.82 -12.27 18.28
C GLY A 444 10.82 -12.27 19.43
N GLY A 445 10.57 -11.45 20.47
CA GLY A 445 11.42 -11.26 21.64
C GLY A 445 12.58 -10.29 21.41
N ALA A 446 12.50 -9.44 20.39
CA ALA A 446 13.53 -8.49 19.99
C ALA A 446 12.88 -7.20 19.46
N THR A 447 13.49 -6.08 19.78
CA THR A 447 13.06 -4.76 19.30
C THR A 447 14.01 -4.21 18.25
N PHE A 448 13.61 -3.14 17.56
CA PHE A 448 14.48 -2.46 16.61
C PHE A 448 15.80 -1.99 17.24
N PHE A 449 15.77 -1.59 18.50
CA PHE A 449 16.99 -1.28 19.26
C PHE A 449 17.98 -2.45 19.27
N THR A 450 17.50 -3.68 19.43
CA THR A 450 18.33 -4.91 19.37
C THR A 450 19.00 -5.04 18.01
N PHE A 451 18.25 -4.83 16.92
CA PHE A 451 18.78 -4.94 15.56
C PHE A 451 19.80 -3.84 15.25
N PHE A 452 19.56 -2.61 15.72
CA PHE A 452 20.52 -1.50 15.65
C PHE A 452 21.81 -1.84 16.39
N ARG A 453 21.71 -2.37 17.62
CA ARG A 453 22.86 -2.79 18.42
C ARG A 453 23.68 -3.85 17.68
N ASN A 454 23.03 -4.89 17.16
CA ASN A 454 23.70 -5.98 16.46
C ASN A 454 24.41 -5.49 15.19
N SER A 455 23.75 -4.60 14.42
CA SER A 455 24.33 -4.01 13.20
C SER A 455 25.51 -3.10 13.50
N GLY A 456 25.38 -2.26 14.53
CA GLY A 456 26.46 -1.39 14.99
C GLY A 456 27.67 -2.18 15.50
N LEU A 457 27.44 -3.25 16.27
CA LEU A 457 28.49 -4.16 16.71
C LEU A 457 29.16 -4.85 15.51
N LEU A 458 28.37 -5.31 14.55
CA LEU A 458 28.90 -5.95 13.35
C LEU A 458 29.77 -5.01 12.51
N VAL A 459 29.31 -3.76 12.31
CA VAL A 459 30.08 -2.69 11.67
C VAL A 459 31.40 -2.46 12.39
N LEU A 460 31.38 -2.32 13.72
CA LEU A 460 32.57 -2.07 14.52
C LEU A 460 33.59 -3.19 14.38
N LEU A 461 33.15 -4.45 14.47
CA LEU A 461 34.01 -5.62 14.35
C LEU A 461 34.61 -5.74 12.95
N ASN A 462 33.82 -5.50 11.91
CA ASN A 462 34.32 -5.49 10.52
C ASN A 462 35.31 -4.35 10.27
N LEU A 463 35.10 -3.16 10.84
CA LEU A 463 36.04 -2.05 10.74
C LEU A 463 37.38 -2.40 11.38
N ILE A 464 37.38 -2.99 12.59
CA ILE A 464 38.59 -3.43 13.27
C ILE A 464 39.33 -4.49 12.42
N GLY A 465 38.61 -5.51 11.96
CA GLY A 465 39.19 -6.60 11.18
C GLY A 465 39.78 -6.12 9.87
N HIS A 466 39.06 -5.30 9.10
CA HIS A 466 39.56 -4.73 7.86
C HIS A 466 40.74 -3.77 8.10
N PHE A 467 40.65 -2.82 9.04
CA PHE A 467 41.75 -1.91 9.28
C PHE A 467 43.02 -2.62 9.72
N LEU A 468 42.93 -3.68 10.51
CA LEU A 468 44.09 -4.48 10.89
C LEU A 468 44.64 -5.27 9.69
N SER A 469 43.80 -6.10 9.06
CA SER A 469 44.24 -7.05 8.04
C SER A 469 44.64 -6.37 6.74
N VAL A 470 43.79 -5.47 6.24
CA VAL A 470 43.98 -4.79 4.95
C VAL A 470 45.22 -3.90 4.99
N THR A 471 45.42 -3.15 6.08
CA THR A 471 46.59 -2.28 6.24
C THR A 471 47.89 -3.07 6.18
N LEU A 472 47.99 -4.15 6.96
CA LEU A 472 49.21 -4.96 7.03
C LEU A 472 49.53 -5.59 5.68
N VAL A 473 48.53 -6.18 5.03
CA VAL A 473 48.72 -6.88 3.75
C VAL A 473 49.01 -5.88 2.63
N ALA A 474 48.29 -4.76 2.57
CA ALA A 474 48.53 -3.71 1.58
C ALA A 474 49.93 -3.10 1.72
N TYR A 475 50.38 -2.81 2.94
CA TYR A 475 51.72 -2.28 3.20
C TYR A 475 52.80 -3.27 2.77
N ALA A 476 52.62 -4.56 3.09
CA ALA A 476 53.55 -5.60 2.68
C ALA A 476 53.70 -5.68 1.15
N PHE A 477 52.59 -5.68 0.40
CA PHE A 477 52.63 -5.71 -1.07
C PHE A 477 53.17 -4.42 -1.69
N ALA A 478 52.89 -3.26 -1.09
CA ALA A 478 53.33 -1.96 -1.59
C ALA A 478 54.82 -1.72 -1.34
N ARG A 479 55.31 -1.99 -0.12
CA ARG A 479 56.62 -1.49 0.34
C ARG A 479 57.66 -2.57 0.60
N LEU A 480 57.27 -3.76 1.04
CA LEU A 480 58.24 -4.81 1.35
C LEU A 480 58.75 -5.50 0.09
N ARG A 481 60.01 -5.94 0.14
CA ARG A 481 60.64 -6.77 -0.89
C ARG A 481 60.58 -8.21 -0.44
N ALA A 482 59.83 -9.03 -1.16
CA ALA A 482 59.71 -10.46 -0.91
C ALA A 482 59.69 -11.22 -2.25
N PRO A 483 60.32 -12.40 -2.33
CA PRO A 483 60.25 -13.23 -3.54
C PRO A 483 58.80 -13.65 -3.81
N GLY A 484 58.37 -13.61 -5.07
CA GLY A 484 57.02 -14.05 -5.48
C GLY A 484 55.87 -13.09 -5.14
N LYS A 485 56.12 -11.90 -4.57
CA LYS A 485 55.04 -11.00 -4.13
C LYS A 485 54.05 -10.60 -5.22
N ASN A 486 54.52 -10.40 -6.46
CA ASN A 486 53.64 -10.00 -7.56
C ASN A 486 52.71 -11.16 -7.98
N PHE A 487 53.21 -12.39 -7.93
CA PHE A 487 52.39 -13.57 -8.19
C PHE A 487 51.34 -13.75 -7.08
N LEU A 488 51.72 -13.66 -5.81
CA LEU A 488 50.76 -13.72 -4.69
C LEU A 488 49.72 -12.61 -4.76
N PHE A 489 50.11 -11.42 -5.21
CA PHE A 489 49.16 -10.32 -5.44
C PHE A 489 48.18 -10.62 -6.58
N MET A 490 48.64 -11.23 -7.68
CA MET A 490 47.75 -11.69 -8.75
C MET A 490 46.78 -12.76 -8.24
N VAL A 491 47.24 -13.72 -7.45
CA VAL A 491 46.38 -14.74 -6.81
C VAL A 491 45.32 -14.07 -5.94
N LEU A 492 45.71 -13.08 -5.13
CA LEU A 492 44.76 -12.29 -4.32
C LEU A 492 43.70 -11.62 -5.20
N LEU A 493 44.07 -10.97 -6.30
CA LEU A 493 43.12 -10.32 -7.21
C LEU A 493 42.19 -11.33 -7.89
N SER A 494 42.68 -12.51 -8.25
CA SER A 494 41.85 -13.57 -8.85
C SER A 494 40.72 -14.03 -7.92
N THR A 495 40.85 -13.88 -6.60
CA THR A 495 39.76 -14.21 -5.66
C THR A 495 38.53 -13.31 -5.83
N MET A 496 38.68 -12.10 -6.38
CA MET A 496 37.57 -11.19 -6.66
C MET A 496 36.69 -11.67 -7.82
N MET A 497 37.18 -12.63 -8.62
CA MET A 497 36.40 -13.24 -9.70
C MET A 497 35.44 -14.32 -9.20
N LEU A 498 35.58 -14.77 -7.94
CA LEU A 498 34.70 -15.77 -7.35
C LEU A 498 33.35 -15.13 -6.99
N PRO A 499 32.24 -15.60 -7.57
CA PRO A 499 30.92 -15.07 -7.25
C PRO A 499 30.51 -15.45 -5.83
N PHE A 500 29.98 -14.48 -5.09
CA PHE A 500 29.58 -14.64 -3.69
C PHE A 500 28.68 -15.88 -3.44
N PRO A 501 27.64 -16.19 -4.26
CA PRO A 501 26.79 -17.36 -4.05
C PRO A 501 27.53 -18.70 -4.07
N VAL A 502 28.63 -18.81 -4.82
CA VAL A 502 29.43 -20.06 -4.90
C VAL A 502 30.21 -20.30 -3.62
N MET A 503 30.67 -19.22 -2.96
CA MET A 503 31.36 -19.34 -1.67
C MET A 503 30.40 -19.59 -0.50
N LEU A 504 29.12 -19.23 -0.66
CA LEU A 504 28.14 -19.25 0.43
C LEU A 504 27.96 -20.64 1.03
N ILE A 505 27.65 -21.66 0.21
CA ILE A 505 27.37 -23.03 0.70
C ILE A 505 28.56 -23.61 1.48
N PRO A 506 29.80 -23.59 0.94
CA PRO A 506 30.97 -24.06 1.69
C PRO A 506 31.21 -23.28 2.99
N THR A 507 31.08 -21.95 2.96
CA THR A 507 31.29 -21.14 4.18
C THR A 507 30.23 -21.39 5.24
N PHE A 508 28.97 -21.60 4.83
CA PHE A 508 27.90 -21.98 5.73
C PHE A 508 28.19 -23.31 6.42
N GLU A 509 28.61 -24.32 5.65
CA GLU A 509 28.96 -25.64 6.19
C GLU A 509 30.11 -25.56 7.21
N ILE A 510 31.13 -24.73 6.96
CA ILE A 510 32.24 -24.50 7.90
C ILE A 510 31.70 -23.93 9.23
N PHE A 511 30.92 -22.85 9.18
CA PHE A 511 30.40 -22.24 10.40
C PHE A 511 29.37 -23.11 11.13
N GLN A 512 28.61 -23.92 10.39
CA GLN A 512 27.72 -24.92 10.95
C GLN A 512 28.49 -25.98 11.72
N LYS A 513 29.56 -26.54 11.14
CA LYS A 513 30.43 -27.51 11.83
C LYS A 513 31.13 -26.94 13.06
N LEU A 514 31.43 -25.64 13.04
CA LEU A 514 32.01 -24.91 14.19
C LEU A 514 30.97 -24.51 15.25
N GLY A 515 29.68 -24.75 15.03
CA GLY A 515 28.61 -24.34 15.94
C GLY A 515 28.44 -22.83 16.06
N MET A 516 28.85 -22.07 15.04
CA MET A 516 28.83 -20.59 15.02
C MET A 516 27.63 -20.01 14.26
N ILE A 517 26.71 -20.85 13.78
CA ILE A 517 25.44 -20.42 13.17
C ILE A 517 24.53 -19.83 14.25
N ASN A 518 23.64 -18.93 13.84
CA ASN A 518 22.80 -18.13 14.73
C ASN A 518 23.61 -17.26 15.71
N THR A 519 24.76 -16.77 15.24
CA THR A 519 25.61 -15.79 15.93
C THR A 519 26.18 -14.82 14.91
N LEU A 520 26.76 -13.69 15.37
CA LEU A 520 27.40 -12.74 14.46
C LEU A 520 28.76 -13.20 13.91
N TRP A 521 29.36 -14.29 14.43
CA TRP A 521 30.71 -14.77 14.04
C TRP A 521 30.92 -14.90 12.53
N PRO A 522 30.04 -15.57 11.76
CA PRO A 522 30.23 -15.76 10.32
C PRO A 522 30.30 -14.45 9.53
N LEU A 523 29.70 -13.39 10.08
CA LEU A 523 29.51 -12.10 9.44
C LEU A 523 30.69 -11.15 9.63
N PHE A 524 31.55 -11.36 10.65
CA PHE A 524 32.70 -10.49 10.87
C PHE A 524 34.07 -11.17 10.82
N VAL A 525 34.17 -12.45 11.16
CA VAL A 525 35.50 -13.07 11.36
C VAL A 525 36.36 -13.04 10.10
N ARG A 526 35.73 -13.14 8.92
CA ARG A 526 36.39 -13.06 7.61
C ARG A 526 37.09 -11.72 7.36
N SER A 527 36.63 -10.63 7.97
CA SER A 527 37.27 -9.31 7.84
C SER A 527 38.72 -9.30 8.36
N PHE A 528 39.08 -10.22 9.26
CA PHE A 528 40.44 -10.37 9.80
C PHE A 528 41.39 -11.11 8.85
N PHE A 529 40.89 -11.71 7.77
CA PHE A 529 41.69 -12.45 6.78
C PHE A 529 41.93 -11.67 5.49
N GLY A 530 41.60 -10.38 5.48
CA GLY A 530 41.82 -9.48 4.37
C GLY A 530 40.68 -9.50 3.35
N ASN A 531 40.49 -8.36 2.70
CA ASN A 531 39.55 -8.19 1.59
C ASN A 531 40.33 -7.74 0.35
N ALA A 532 40.29 -8.52 -0.73
CA ALA A 532 41.13 -8.29 -1.90
C ALA A 532 40.93 -6.90 -2.54
N PHE A 533 39.68 -6.41 -2.60
CA PHE A 533 39.38 -5.07 -3.12
C PHE A 533 39.99 -3.97 -2.24
N LEU A 534 39.76 -4.04 -0.92
CA LEU A 534 40.26 -3.05 0.02
C LEU A 534 41.80 -3.07 0.08
N ILE A 535 42.42 -4.26 -0.02
CA ILE A 535 43.87 -4.42 -0.11
C ILE A 535 44.40 -3.77 -1.39
N PHE A 536 43.77 -4.03 -2.53
CA PHE A 536 44.13 -3.41 -3.79
C PHE A 536 44.08 -1.88 -3.69
N LEU A 537 42.96 -1.33 -3.21
CA LEU A 537 42.75 0.12 -3.06
C LEU A 537 43.82 0.75 -2.16
N LEU A 538 44.01 0.21 -0.97
CA LEU A 538 44.97 0.77 0.00
C LEU A 538 46.42 0.62 -0.48
N ARG A 539 46.73 -0.48 -1.18
CA ARG A 539 48.04 -0.68 -1.81
C ARG A 539 48.32 0.38 -2.86
N GLN A 540 47.35 0.71 -3.73
CA GLN A 540 47.54 1.75 -4.74
C GLN A 540 47.88 3.09 -4.08
N PHE A 541 47.19 3.42 -2.99
CA PHE A 541 47.47 4.64 -2.25
C PHE A 541 48.86 4.63 -1.60
N PHE A 542 49.23 3.54 -0.92
CA PHE A 542 50.56 3.41 -0.32
C PHE A 542 51.69 3.52 -1.36
N MET A 543 51.51 3.01 -2.58
CA MET A 543 52.52 3.16 -3.64
C MET A 543 52.71 4.60 -4.12
N ALA A 544 51.70 5.46 -3.98
CA ALA A 544 51.78 6.86 -4.39
C ALA A 544 52.56 7.73 -3.37
N ILE A 545 52.74 7.27 -2.14
CA ILE A 545 53.49 8.01 -1.11
C ILE A 545 55.00 7.94 -1.46
N PRO A 546 55.74 9.07 -1.47
CA PRO A 546 57.17 9.10 -1.76
C PRO A 546 57.99 8.21 -0.80
N MET A 547 59.02 7.53 -1.30
CA MET A 547 59.83 6.58 -0.52
C MET A 547 60.76 7.30 0.46
N GLU A 548 61.15 8.54 0.12
CA GLU A 548 62.08 9.40 0.85
C GLU A 548 61.60 9.65 2.28
N LEU A 549 60.28 9.71 2.50
CA LEU A 549 59.67 9.88 3.82
C LEU A 549 59.92 8.66 4.73
N GLU A 550 59.93 7.45 4.15
CA GLU A 550 60.22 6.23 4.90
C GLU A 550 61.71 6.07 5.15
N GLU A 551 62.55 6.43 4.18
CA GLU A 551 64.01 6.41 4.32
C GLU A 551 64.48 7.38 5.41
N ALA A 552 63.94 8.60 5.44
CA ALA A 552 64.20 9.57 6.50
C ALA A 552 63.83 9.02 7.89
N ALA A 553 62.64 8.44 8.04
CA ALA A 553 62.22 7.83 9.31
C ALA A 553 63.11 6.65 9.73
N ARG A 554 63.61 5.85 8.77
CA ARG A 554 64.55 4.76 9.04
C ARG A 554 65.93 5.27 9.46
N ILE A 555 66.39 6.38 8.89
CA ILE A 555 67.62 7.07 9.32
C ILE A 555 67.48 7.56 10.77
N ASP A 556 66.29 8.02 11.17
CA ASP A 556 65.94 8.36 12.56
C ASP A 556 65.77 7.14 13.49
N GLY A 557 66.04 5.93 13.01
CA GLY A 557 65.98 4.69 13.79
C GLY A 557 64.59 4.06 13.91
N ALA A 558 63.61 4.52 13.13
CA ALA A 558 62.26 3.95 13.19
C ALA A 558 62.23 2.50 12.63
N THR A 559 61.57 1.60 13.36
CA THR A 559 61.29 0.24 12.88
C THR A 559 60.22 0.24 11.79
N THR A 560 60.14 -0.82 10.99
CA THR A 560 59.12 -0.94 9.92
C THR A 560 57.69 -0.74 10.42
N LEU A 561 57.35 -1.27 11.60
CA LEU A 561 56.03 -1.06 12.20
C LEU A 561 55.82 0.40 12.63
N GLN A 562 56.86 1.06 13.15
CA GLN A 562 56.81 2.48 13.49
C GLN A 562 56.64 3.35 12.24
N VAL A 563 57.32 3.03 11.14
CA VAL A 563 57.13 3.71 9.84
C VAL A 563 55.68 3.57 9.36
N LEU A 564 55.13 2.35 9.39
CA LEU A 564 53.73 2.11 9.01
C LEU A 564 52.76 2.97 9.86
N VAL A 565 52.89 2.91 11.18
CA VAL A 565 51.92 3.54 12.10
C VAL A 565 52.09 5.06 12.19
N ARG A 566 53.34 5.56 12.17
CA ARG A 566 53.62 6.99 12.43
C ARG A 566 53.81 7.81 11.16
N VAL A 567 54.09 7.20 10.01
CA VAL A 567 54.32 7.91 8.74
C VAL A 567 53.23 7.57 7.73
N ILE A 568 53.05 6.29 7.43
CA ILE A 568 52.20 5.87 6.31
C ILE A 568 50.71 5.99 6.63
N LEU A 569 50.26 5.54 7.80
CA LEU A 569 48.85 5.61 8.18
C LEU A 569 48.30 7.05 8.26
N PRO A 570 48.99 8.02 8.90
CA PRO A 570 48.52 9.42 8.94
C PRO A 570 48.38 10.05 7.55
N LEU A 571 49.34 9.79 6.65
CA LEU A 571 49.29 10.28 5.27
C LEU A 571 48.20 9.58 4.43
N SER A 572 47.74 8.42 4.88
CA SER A 572 46.72 7.62 4.21
C SER A 572 45.31 7.82 4.77
N ALA A 573 45.08 8.86 5.56
CA ALA A 573 43.77 9.15 6.15
C ALA A 573 42.61 9.16 5.12
N PRO A 574 42.73 9.75 3.91
CA PRO A 574 41.66 9.68 2.91
C PRO A 574 41.37 8.26 2.40
N ALA A 575 42.40 7.44 2.20
CA ALA A 575 42.24 6.06 1.78
C ALA A 575 41.64 5.17 2.88
N LEU A 576 42.06 5.38 4.13
CA LEU A 576 41.49 4.69 5.30
C LEU A 576 40.02 5.08 5.51
N ALA A 577 39.67 6.36 5.32
CA ALA A 577 38.28 6.80 5.35
C ALA A 577 37.45 6.07 4.28
N THR A 578 38.00 5.91 3.06
CA THR A 578 37.35 5.15 1.98
C THR A 578 37.11 3.69 2.38
N VAL A 579 38.11 3.02 2.98
CA VAL A 579 37.98 1.66 3.51
C VAL A 579 36.87 1.57 4.57
N GLY A 580 36.82 2.55 5.47
CA GLY A 580 35.80 2.63 6.52
C GLY A 580 34.39 2.80 5.96
N ILE A 581 34.22 3.68 4.97
CA ILE A 581 32.93 3.94 4.33
C ILE A 581 32.41 2.71 3.60
N PHE A 582 33.24 2.04 2.80
CA PHE A 582 32.83 0.81 2.12
C PHE A 582 32.48 -0.29 3.11
N THR A 583 33.28 -0.44 4.17
CA THR A 583 33.02 -1.44 5.23
C THR A 583 31.69 -1.17 5.94
N PHE A 584 31.43 0.09 6.31
CA PHE A 584 30.17 0.50 6.90
C PHE A 584 29.00 0.23 5.94
N TRP A 585 29.09 0.75 4.71
CA TRP A 585 28.00 0.68 3.75
C TRP A 585 27.61 -0.77 3.42
N TRP A 586 28.60 -1.64 3.16
CA TRP A 586 28.35 -3.06 2.91
C TRP A 586 27.75 -3.76 4.13
N THR A 587 28.30 -3.53 5.31
CA THR A 587 27.81 -4.21 6.53
C THR A 587 26.40 -3.75 6.90
N TRP A 588 26.13 -2.45 6.82
CA TRP A 588 24.84 -1.84 7.21
C TRP A 588 23.69 -2.18 6.26
N ASN A 589 23.98 -2.39 4.96
CA ASN A 589 22.97 -2.75 3.96
C ASN A 589 22.90 -4.26 3.70
N SER A 590 23.66 -5.08 4.43
CA SER A 590 23.68 -6.52 4.20
C SER A 590 22.39 -7.17 4.69
N PHE A 591 21.61 -7.69 3.75
CA PHE A 591 20.40 -8.46 4.04
C PHE A 591 20.61 -9.96 3.84
N PHE A 592 21.05 -10.37 2.66
CA PHE A 592 21.05 -11.78 2.28
C PHE A 592 22.01 -12.64 3.11
N GLU A 593 23.20 -12.14 3.43
CA GLU A 593 24.18 -12.91 4.19
C GLU A 593 23.75 -13.11 5.66
N PRO A 594 23.32 -12.08 6.42
CA PRO A 594 22.76 -12.29 7.74
C PRO A 594 21.50 -13.18 7.73
N TYR A 595 20.65 -13.10 6.71
CA TYR A 595 19.47 -13.96 6.58
C TYR A 595 19.83 -15.45 6.52
N VAL A 596 20.96 -15.80 5.92
CA VAL A 596 21.44 -17.19 5.84
C VAL A 596 22.01 -17.69 7.16
N TYR A 597 22.71 -16.83 7.91
CA TYR A 597 23.44 -17.22 9.12
C TYR A 597 22.64 -17.07 10.42
N LEU A 598 21.63 -16.21 10.44
CA LEU A 598 20.90 -15.84 11.64
C LEU A 598 19.48 -16.41 11.58
N SER A 599 19.04 -17.05 12.67
CA SER A 599 17.74 -17.72 12.73
C SER A 599 16.84 -17.25 13.87
N SER A 600 17.40 -16.61 14.90
CA SER A 600 16.64 -16.04 16.02
C SER A 600 16.60 -14.52 15.96
N PRO A 601 15.42 -13.87 16.16
CA PRO A 601 15.27 -12.42 16.05
C PRO A 601 16.28 -11.63 16.88
N GLN A 602 16.66 -12.09 18.07
CA GLN A 602 17.62 -11.43 18.96
C GLN A 602 19.00 -11.21 18.33
N GLN A 603 19.34 -11.97 17.29
CA GLN A 603 20.62 -11.88 16.57
C GLN A 603 20.53 -11.04 15.29
N TYR A 604 19.33 -10.74 14.80
CA TYR A 604 19.12 -10.12 13.49
C TYR A 604 19.76 -8.74 13.41
N THR A 605 20.19 -8.40 12.18
CA THR A 605 20.63 -7.05 11.82
C THR A 605 19.43 -6.18 11.47
N VAL A 606 19.66 -4.88 11.38
CA VAL A 606 18.62 -3.87 11.15
C VAL A 606 17.96 -4.05 9.78
N SER A 607 18.72 -4.51 8.78
CA SER A 607 18.18 -4.82 7.44
C SER A 607 17.21 -6.00 7.47
N LEU A 608 17.49 -7.05 8.28
CA LEU A 608 16.55 -8.17 8.51
C LEU A 608 15.35 -7.70 9.33
N GLY A 609 15.60 -6.89 10.36
CA GLY A 609 14.58 -6.29 11.21
C GLY A 609 13.50 -5.54 10.42
N LEU A 610 13.91 -4.82 9.38
CA LEU A 610 13.01 -4.09 8.49
C LEU A 610 12.06 -4.99 7.71
N ALA A 611 12.47 -6.22 7.40
CA ALA A 611 11.63 -7.17 6.68
C ALA A 611 10.44 -7.65 7.51
N PHE A 612 10.46 -7.54 8.85
CA PHE A 612 9.31 -7.92 9.68
C PHE A 612 8.07 -7.05 9.47
N PHE A 613 8.22 -5.83 8.94
CA PHE A 613 7.05 -5.01 8.60
C PHE A 613 6.38 -5.44 7.29
N LYS A 614 6.98 -6.38 6.56
CA LYS A 614 6.41 -7.05 5.39
C LYS A 614 6.00 -8.47 5.77
N GLY A 615 4.77 -8.61 6.26
CA GLY A 615 4.19 -9.93 6.59
C GLY A 615 3.73 -10.67 5.33
N GLN A 616 3.34 -11.95 5.50
CA GLN A 616 2.85 -12.80 4.41
C GLN A 616 1.49 -12.34 3.84
N TYR A 617 0.61 -11.81 4.71
CA TYR A 617 -0.75 -11.40 4.35
C TYR A 617 -0.98 -9.89 4.42
N ASN A 618 -0.18 -9.15 5.18
CA ASN A 618 -0.30 -7.70 5.29
C ASN A 618 1.06 -7.02 5.47
N THR A 619 1.22 -5.82 4.92
CA THR A 619 2.42 -4.97 5.05
C THR A 619 2.06 -3.68 5.76
N SER A 620 2.63 -3.46 6.94
CA SER A 620 2.43 -2.22 7.69
C SER A 620 3.29 -1.09 7.12
N PHE A 621 2.84 -0.49 6.01
CA PHE A 621 3.60 0.53 5.27
C PHE A 621 4.00 1.71 6.16
N HIS A 622 3.11 2.19 7.03
CA HIS A 622 3.38 3.33 7.91
C HIS A 622 4.56 3.06 8.88
N LEU A 623 4.61 1.88 9.50
CA LEU A 623 5.72 1.47 10.36
C LEU A 623 7.01 1.22 9.56
N LEU A 624 6.89 0.60 8.39
CA LEU A 624 8.02 0.36 7.49
C LEU A 624 8.69 1.68 7.07
N MET A 625 7.90 2.70 6.71
CA MET A 625 8.42 4.03 6.36
C MET A 625 9.10 4.70 7.55
N ALA A 626 8.47 4.66 8.74
CA ALA A 626 9.05 5.23 9.96
C ALA A 626 10.37 4.56 10.36
N ALA A 627 10.42 3.23 10.38
CA ALA A 627 11.64 2.48 10.64
C ALA A 627 12.73 2.78 9.59
N SER A 628 12.38 2.76 8.30
CA SER A 628 13.32 3.02 7.21
C SER A 628 13.98 4.40 7.33
N MET A 629 13.22 5.42 7.72
CA MET A 629 13.76 6.77 7.98
C MET A 629 14.86 6.73 9.05
N VAL A 630 14.64 6.01 10.16
CA VAL A 630 15.64 5.89 11.23
C VAL A 630 16.86 5.09 10.77
N VAL A 631 16.66 4.02 10.00
CA VAL A 631 17.74 3.16 9.47
C VAL A 631 18.68 3.90 8.51
N ILE A 632 18.17 4.89 7.79
CA ILE A 632 18.96 5.69 6.84
C ILE A 632 19.77 6.79 7.55
N LEU A 633 19.37 7.25 8.74
CA LEU A 633 20.04 8.35 9.46
C LEU A 633 21.56 8.13 9.63
N PRO A 634 22.08 6.97 10.06
CA PRO A 634 23.52 6.74 10.18
C PRO A 634 24.28 6.88 8.85
N ILE A 635 23.66 6.48 7.74
CA ILE A 635 24.25 6.60 6.40
C ILE A 635 24.39 8.08 6.03
N ILE A 636 23.34 8.87 6.27
CA ILE A 636 23.33 10.32 6.02
C ILE A 636 24.41 11.00 6.84
N LEU A 637 24.49 10.70 8.15
CA LEU A 637 25.50 11.28 9.03
C LEU A 637 26.91 10.98 8.56
N ILE A 638 27.20 9.72 8.21
CA ILE A 638 28.53 9.33 7.70
C ILE A 638 28.85 10.07 6.42
N PHE A 639 27.90 10.20 5.48
CA PHE A 639 28.11 10.97 4.25
C PHE A 639 28.49 12.43 4.55
N PHE A 640 27.74 13.11 5.44
CA PHE A 640 28.00 14.50 5.81
C PHE A 640 29.39 14.71 6.43
N PHE A 641 29.87 13.77 7.26
CA PHE A 641 31.21 13.85 7.86
C PHE A 641 32.31 13.39 6.90
N ALA A 642 32.02 12.46 5.99
CA ALA A 642 32.98 11.85 5.09
C ALA A 642 33.22 12.63 3.79
N GLN A 643 32.28 13.46 3.35
CA GLN A 643 32.34 14.20 2.06
C GLN A 643 33.65 15.00 1.88
N ARG A 644 34.22 15.56 2.97
CA ARG A 644 35.49 16.31 2.90
C ARG A 644 36.66 15.44 2.45
N TYR A 645 36.72 14.19 2.91
CA TYR A 645 37.80 13.25 2.59
C TYR A 645 37.71 12.74 1.14
N PHE A 646 36.48 12.62 0.61
CA PHE A 646 36.26 12.30 -0.79
C PHE A 646 36.77 13.41 -1.72
N ILE A 647 36.51 14.67 -1.38
CA ILE A 647 36.96 15.83 -2.17
C ILE A 647 38.49 15.95 -2.15
N GLU A 648 39.13 15.79 -0.99
CA GLU A 648 40.58 15.82 -0.83
C GLU A 648 41.29 14.67 -1.57
N GLY A 649 40.69 13.46 -1.57
CA GLY A 649 41.23 12.30 -2.28
C GLY A 649 41.25 12.43 -3.81
N ILE A 650 40.26 13.12 -4.40
CA ILE A 650 40.18 13.37 -5.85
C ILE A 650 41.24 14.41 -6.27
N GLN A 651 41.51 15.42 -5.45
CA GLN A 651 42.48 16.48 -5.77
C GLN A 651 43.91 15.96 -5.92
N LEU A 652 44.31 14.92 -5.18
CA LEU A 652 45.62 14.28 -5.31
C LEU A 652 45.79 13.53 -6.65
N THR A 653 44.71 13.12 -7.30
CA THR A 653 44.75 12.47 -8.63
C THR A 653 44.75 13.47 -9.79
N GLY A 654 44.46 14.76 -9.54
CA GLY A 654 44.41 15.83 -10.54
C GLY A 654 45.74 16.51 -10.84
N LEU A 655 46.81 16.24 -10.06
CA LEU A 655 48.16 16.74 -10.33
C LEU A 655 48.90 15.79 -11.30
N LYS A 656 48.43 15.76 -12.55
CA LYS A 656 49.24 15.38 -13.71
C LYS A 656 49.08 16.49 -14.75
N GLY A 657 50.02 17.44 -14.69
CA GLY A 657 50.08 18.62 -15.56
C GLY A 657 50.75 19.77 -14.84
#